data_AF-A0A5J4XV87-F1
#
_entry.id   AF-A0A5J4XV87-F1
#
_cell.length_a   1.000
_cell.length_b   1.000
_cell.length_c   1.000
_cell.angle_alpha   90.00
_cell.angle_beta   90.00
_cell.angle_gamma   90.00
#
_symmetry.space_group_name_H-M   'P 1'
#
loop_
_entity.id
_entity.type
_entity.pdbx_description
1 polymer ?
#
loop_
_entity_poly.entity_id
_entity_poly.type
_entity_poly.pdbx_seq_one_letter_code
_entity_poly.pdbx_strand_id
1 'polypeptide(L)'
;MRSSAWLCLLAFAASSLTVLARDILVPASDGLEQEKPWFCHDLECPRFELLNKTEEYETRKYQTARWVSTHSEGLSYQTAVTAGFQKIFKYISGDNEGRHKVAMTSPVTVQTTAGQGPACKSDFLVSFFLPHKYQKKPPTPTNPDVIFTDVPTSVVYVAQYGGVMTDDKIIAARTTELLETLKADGQTFDEALVFTAEYDPPYRLQHRHNEIWIACIGAGYVGGPTMAQIALKCPEIEVVVVDINEARIKAWNSETLPIYEPGLTEVVKQCRGRNLFFSTDTHKHVGEADLVFVSVNTPTKTRGVGAGKAADLTYWEGAARMIASVSKTSKIVIEKSTVPVKTAEAIEKVLRRNCSDPSVHFEILSNPEFLAEGTAMADLENPDRVLIGGKETESGNRAVNVLKSVYQHWIPDERILCANLWSAELSKLTANAFLAQRISSINSISALCEATGADVQQVAHSIGTDSRVGAKFLSASVGFGGSCFQKDILNLVYICEMLGLKQVAEYWHSVVLINDYQKQRFVERIIDAMFNTISGKKIAVLGFAFKKDTGDTRETPALDVCKGLLGDNARLSIYDPKVTREQIFTDLATPKFEWDHPGRKQHQKTDAVSVTTDPYEACNDAHGLAVLTEWDEFKTYDFERIYNTMMKPAFIFDGRNLLDHEKLREIGFIVYALGKPLDPFIQKAYS
;
A
#
# COMPACT_ATOMS: atom_id res chain seq x y z
N MET A 1 -45.53 -4.79 10.30
CA MET A 1 -45.95 -5.36 8.99
C MET A 1 -45.50 -4.37 7.93
N ARG A 2 -44.35 -4.64 7.28
CA ARG A 2 -44.21 -5.04 5.84
C ARG A 2 -44.68 -3.93 4.88
N SER A 3 -43.93 -3.45 3.88
CA SER A 3 -42.59 -3.76 3.37
C SER A 3 -42.14 -2.66 2.37
N SER A 4 -40.83 -2.62 2.11
CA SER A 4 -40.13 -2.18 0.86
C SER A 4 -40.25 -0.70 0.46
N ALA A 5 -39.29 0.18 0.77
CA ALA A 5 -37.90 0.28 0.23
C ALA A 5 -37.86 0.64 -1.26
N TRP A 6 -37.30 1.80 -1.61
CA TRP A 6 -36.04 1.98 -2.36
C TRP A 6 -35.73 3.48 -2.50
N LEU A 7 -34.56 3.88 -2.00
CA LEU A 7 -34.02 5.23 -1.92
C LEU A 7 -32.55 5.14 -2.40
N CYS A 8 -32.14 6.03 -3.32
CA CYS A 8 -30.77 6.48 -3.63
C CYS A 8 -29.67 5.52 -4.17
N LEU A 9 -28.82 6.13 -5.04
CA LEU A 9 -27.37 5.91 -5.34
C LEU A 9 -26.93 5.16 -6.63
N LEU A 10 -26.14 5.93 -7.41
CA LEU A 10 -24.91 5.63 -8.20
C LEU A 10 -24.88 4.48 -9.24
N ALA A 11 -24.56 4.84 -10.49
CA ALA A 11 -23.95 3.93 -11.47
C ALA A 11 -23.11 4.69 -12.53
N PHE A 12 -21.82 4.35 -12.67
CA PHE A 12 -20.84 4.97 -13.56
C PHE A 12 -20.93 4.49 -15.02
N ALA A 13 -21.29 5.33 -16.00
CA ALA A 13 -21.39 4.96 -17.43
C ALA A 13 -20.05 5.01 -18.21
N ALA A 14 -19.90 4.27 -19.31
CA ALA A 14 -18.80 4.41 -20.26
C ALA A 14 -19.22 5.32 -21.43
N SER A 15 -18.45 6.38 -21.69
CA SER A 15 -18.84 7.45 -22.62
C SER A 15 -17.71 7.79 -23.60
N SER A 16 -18.04 8.04 -24.87
CA SER A 16 -17.09 8.59 -25.86
C SER A 16 -17.63 9.89 -26.44
N LEU A 17 -16.75 10.83 -26.76
CA LEU A 17 -17.10 12.07 -27.46
C LEU A 17 -16.78 11.93 -28.94
N THR A 18 -17.74 12.24 -29.81
CA THR A 18 -17.66 12.07 -31.25
C THR A 18 -17.93 13.40 -31.95
N VAL A 19 -17.04 13.81 -32.87
CA VAL A 19 -17.20 15.03 -33.69
C VAL A 19 -17.18 14.65 -35.16
N LEU A 20 -18.12 15.18 -35.94
CA LEU A 20 -18.22 14.86 -37.37
C LEU A 20 -17.17 15.62 -38.19
N ALA A 21 -16.41 14.91 -39.03
CA ALA A 21 -15.39 15.51 -39.91
C ALA A 21 -16.03 16.23 -41.11
N ARG A 22 -15.50 17.38 -41.50
CA ARG A 22 -15.88 18.09 -42.75
C ARG A 22 -14.94 17.68 -43.88
N ASP A 23 -15.48 17.45 -45.08
CA ASP A 23 -14.76 17.32 -46.35
C ASP A 23 -13.80 16.13 -46.55
N ILE A 24 -14.02 14.98 -45.90
CA ILE A 24 -13.28 13.76 -46.24
C ILE A 24 -14.05 12.95 -47.30
N LEU A 25 -13.70 13.13 -48.57
CA LEU A 25 -14.15 12.28 -49.67
C LEU A 25 -13.36 10.96 -49.66
N VAL A 26 -13.94 9.90 -49.09
CA VAL A 26 -13.40 8.53 -49.21
C VAL A 26 -14.34 7.70 -50.09
N PRO A 27 -13.84 6.98 -51.12
CA PRO A 27 -14.67 6.09 -51.93
C PRO A 27 -15.45 5.07 -51.09
N ALA A 28 -16.63 4.68 -51.56
CA ALA A 28 -17.38 3.57 -50.99
C ALA A 28 -16.59 2.27 -51.23
N SER A 29 -16.20 1.58 -50.16
CA SER A 29 -15.75 0.20 -50.22
C SER A 29 -16.95 -0.71 -50.04
N ASP A 30 -17.22 -1.55 -51.06
CA ASP A 30 -18.23 -2.59 -50.98
C ASP A 30 -17.74 -3.72 -50.07
N GLY A 31 -18.55 -4.06 -49.06
CA GLY A 31 -18.45 -5.31 -48.32
C GLY A 31 -17.24 -5.46 -47.40
N LEU A 32 -17.35 -4.92 -46.17
CA LEU A 32 -16.46 -5.30 -45.07
C LEU A 32 -17.28 -6.04 -44.00
N GLU A 33 -17.07 -7.36 -43.91
CA GLU A 33 -17.38 -8.12 -42.70
C GLU A 33 -16.39 -7.71 -41.59
N GLN A 34 -16.62 -6.53 -41.01
CA GLN A 34 -15.88 -6.10 -39.82
C GLN A 34 -16.44 -6.81 -38.58
N GLU A 35 -15.52 -7.33 -37.77
CA GLU A 35 -15.83 -7.84 -36.44
C GLU A 35 -16.46 -6.75 -35.58
N LYS A 36 -17.40 -7.17 -34.74
CA LYS A 36 -18.11 -6.30 -33.81
C LYS A 36 -17.09 -5.68 -32.83
N PRO A 37 -17.10 -4.35 -32.60
CA PRO A 37 -16.24 -3.73 -31.60
C PRO A 37 -16.43 -4.37 -30.23
N TRP A 38 -15.32 -4.74 -29.57
CA TRP A 38 -15.35 -5.48 -28.30
C TRP A 38 -16.13 -4.73 -27.20
N PHE A 39 -16.08 -3.39 -27.20
CA PHE A 39 -16.78 -2.53 -26.24
C PHE A 39 -18.30 -2.46 -26.46
N CYS A 40 -18.83 -3.08 -27.52
CA CYS A 40 -20.28 -3.28 -27.70
C CYS A 40 -20.79 -4.53 -26.98
N HIS A 41 -19.91 -5.33 -26.35
CA HIS A 41 -20.24 -6.54 -25.59
C HIS A 41 -21.14 -7.50 -26.41
N ASP A 42 -22.30 -7.89 -25.87
CA ASP A 42 -23.31 -8.71 -26.55
C ASP A 42 -24.35 -7.90 -27.35
N LEU A 43 -24.37 -6.56 -27.23
CA LEU A 43 -25.35 -5.70 -27.91
C LEU A 43 -24.91 -5.37 -29.35
N GLU A 44 -25.81 -5.44 -30.33
CA GLU A 44 -25.48 -4.96 -31.69
C GLU A 44 -25.07 -3.49 -31.66
N CYS A 45 -24.17 -3.07 -32.56
CA CYS A 45 -23.73 -1.69 -32.67
C CYS A 45 -23.33 -1.30 -34.09
N PRO A 46 -23.24 0.01 -34.40
CA PRO A 46 -22.76 0.48 -35.70
C PRO A 46 -21.33 0.01 -35.95
N ARG A 47 -21.10 -0.61 -37.12
CA ARG A 47 -19.76 -1.00 -37.56
C ARG A 47 -19.02 0.20 -38.15
N PHE A 48 -17.71 0.26 -37.93
CA PHE A 48 -16.86 1.30 -38.49
C PHE A 48 -15.51 0.77 -38.95
N GLU A 49 -14.96 1.44 -39.96
CA GLU A 49 -13.58 1.31 -40.37
C GLU A 49 -12.73 2.31 -39.57
N LEU A 50 -11.69 1.82 -38.88
CA LEU A 50 -10.71 2.69 -38.23
C LEU A 50 -9.75 3.23 -39.30
N LEU A 51 -9.85 4.53 -39.60
CA LEU A 51 -9.02 5.20 -40.60
C LEU A 51 -7.67 5.65 -40.02
N ASN A 52 -7.66 6.12 -38.77
CA ASN A 52 -6.46 6.59 -38.08
C ASN A 52 -6.64 6.52 -36.55
N LYS A 53 -5.55 6.47 -35.79
CA LYS A 53 -5.56 6.52 -34.32
C LYS A 53 -4.36 7.34 -33.81
N THR A 54 -4.64 8.41 -33.09
CA THR A 54 -3.66 9.18 -32.32
C THR A 54 -3.76 8.81 -30.83
N GLU A 55 -2.99 9.48 -29.97
CA GLU A 55 -3.11 9.31 -28.52
C GLU A 55 -4.42 9.94 -27.99
N GLU A 56 -4.93 10.96 -28.67
CA GLU A 56 -6.04 11.81 -28.25
C GLU A 56 -7.38 11.43 -28.90
N TYR A 57 -7.38 10.93 -30.15
CA TYR A 57 -8.61 10.51 -30.84
C TYR A 57 -8.41 9.43 -31.91
N GLU A 58 -9.50 8.75 -32.22
CA GLU A 58 -9.60 7.84 -33.36
C GLU A 58 -10.38 8.48 -34.49
N THR A 59 -9.92 8.31 -35.73
CA THR A 59 -10.69 8.66 -36.93
C THR A 59 -11.41 7.42 -37.41
N ARG A 60 -12.75 7.43 -37.39
CA ARG A 60 -13.59 6.27 -37.72
C ARG A 60 -14.53 6.61 -38.86
N LYS A 61 -14.72 5.70 -39.81
CA LYS A 61 -15.70 5.81 -40.89
C LYS A 61 -16.87 4.87 -40.62
N TYR A 62 -18.04 5.45 -40.38
CA TYR A 62 -19.29 4.72 -40.21
C TYR A 62 -20.06 4.65 -41.53
N GLN A 63 -20.71 3.51 -41.77
CA GLN A 63 -21.64 3.36 -42.89
C GLN A 63 -22.98 4.01 -42.56
N THR A 64 -23.77 4.26 -43.61
CA THR A 64 -25.14 4.78 -43.46
C THR A 64 -25.96 3.85 -42.56
N ALA A 65 -26.61 4.43 -41.57
CA ALA A 65 -27.39 3.70 -40.58
C ALA A 65 -28.62 4.50 -40.15
N ARG A 66 -29.72 3.78 -39.95
CA ARG A 66 -30.95 4.29 -39.35
C ARG A 66 -30.90 4.17 -37.83
N TRP A 67 -31.33 5.22 -37.17
CA TRP A 67 -31.45 5.35 -35.73
C TRP A 67 -32.89 5.66 -35.35
N VAL A 68 -33.24 5.39 -34.11
CA VAL A 68 -34.50 5.82 -33.50
C VAL A 68 -34.16 6.94 -32.52
N SER A 69 -34.77 8.10 -32.70
CA SER A 69 -34.42 9.30 -31.96
C SER A 69 -35.64 9.96 -31.32
N THR A 70 -35.40 10.76 -30.29
CA THR A 70 -36.41 11.67 -29.72
C THR A 70 -35.72 12.96 -29.30
N HIS A 71 -36.44 14.06 -29.47
CA HIS A 71 -36.06 15.33 -28.86
C HIS A 71 -36.51 15.36 -27.39
N SER A 72 -35.70 16.01 -26.56
CA SER A 72 -36.03 16.31 -25.18
C SER A 72 -35.36 17.62 -24.78
N GLU A 73 -36.12 18.53 -24.18
CA GLU A 73 -35.58 19.79 -23.65
C GLU A 73 -35.35 19.69 -22.14
N GLY A 74 -34.27 20.27 -21.63
CA GLY A 74 -34.04 20.36 -20.19
C GLY A 74 -32.95 21.33 -19.77
N LEU A 75 -32.91 21.61 -18.46
CA LEU A 75 -31.88 22.45 -17.82
C LEU A 75 -30.66 21.65 -17.34
N SER A 76 -30.73 20.31 -17.39
CA SER A 76 -29.71 19.39 -16.94
C SER A 76 -29.64 18.21 -17.91
N TYR A 77 -28.42 17.88 -18.35
CA TYR A 77 -28.13 16.71 -19.18
C TYR A 77 -28.87 15.45 -18.72
N GLN A 78 -28.64 15.07 -17.46
CA GLN A 78 -29.13 13.82 -16.89
C GLN A 78 -30.66 13.70 -16.96
N THR A 79 -31.35 14.80 -16.66
CA THR A 79 -32.81 14.82 -16.61
C THR A 79 -33.41 14.71 -18.01
N ALA A 80 -32.86 15.47 -18.97
CA ALA A 80 -33.33 15.47 -20.35
C ALA A 80 -33.04 14.13 -21.05
N VAL A 81 -31.83 13.60 -20.90
CA VAL A 81 -31.42 12.34 -21.53
C VAL A 81 -32.22 11.16 -20.97
N THR A 82 -32.45 11.12 -19.65
CA THR A 82 -33.31 10.09 -19.04
C THR A 82 -34.73 10.15 -19.59
N ALA A 83 -35.31 11.35 -19.70
CA ALA A 83 -36.67 11.53 -20.23
C ALA A 83 -36.77 11.12 -21.70
N GLY A 84 -35.80 11.50 -22.53
CA GLY A 84 -35.71 11.08 -23.93
C GLY A 84 -35.55 9.57 -24.06
N PHE A 85 -34.57 8.98 -23.37
CA PHE A 85 -34.33 7.54 -23.45
C PHE A 85 -35.55 6.71 -23.00
N GLN A 86 -36.34 7.17 -22.02
CA GLN A 86 -37.58 6.49 -21.64
C GLN A 86 -38.62 6.40 -22.77
N LYS A 87 -38.70 7.41 -23.65
CA LYS A 87 -39.58 7.36 -24.84
C LYS A 87 -39.09 6.30 -25.84
N ILE A 88 -37.78 6.27 -26.08
CA ILE A 88 -37.15 5.25 -26.93
C ILE A 88 -37.31 3.85 -26.32
N PHE A 89 -37.15 3.70 -25.00
CA PHE A 89 -37.27 2.43 -24.31
C PHE A 89 -38.69 1.84 -24.42
N LYS A 90 -39.72 2.68 -24.40
CA LYS A 90 -41.11 2.24 -24.68
C LYS A 90 -41.23 1.70 -26.11
N TYR A 91 -40.68 2.40 -27.10
CA TYR A 91 -40.63 1.90 -28.47
C TYR A 91 -39.92 0.54 -28.56
N ILE A 92 -38.75 0.40 -27.92
CA ILE A 92 -37.99 -0.86 -27.89
C ILE A 92 -38.82 -1.98 -27.25
N SER A 93 -39.60 -1.65 -26.21
CA SER A 93 -40.45 -2.57 -25.47
C SER A 93 -41.74 -2.97 -26.18
N GLY A 94 -42.04 -2.40 -27.35
CA GLY A 94 -43.21 -2.73 -28.16
C GLY A 94 -44.27 -1.63 -28.28
N ASP A 95 -43.95 -0.38 -27.93
CA ASP A 95 -44.77 0.79 -28.26
C ASP A 95 -44.50 1.23 -29.71
N ASN A 96 -44.90 0.34 -30.62
CA ASN A 96 -44.81 0.48 -32.07
C ASN A 96 -45.93 -0.32 -32.73
N GLU A 97 -46.20 -0.04 -33.99
CA GLU A 97 -47.17 -0.78 -34.79
C GLU A 97 -46.83 -2.28 -34.77
N GLY A 98 -47.79 -3.11 -34.38
CA GLY A 98 -47.60 -4.56 -34.28
C GLY A 98 -46.96 -5.05 -32.98
N ARG A 99 -46.66 -4.16 -32.02
CA ARG A 99 -46.09 -4.49 -30.69
C ARG A 99 -44.81 -5.33 -30.76
N HIS A 100 -43.96 -5.05 -31.75
CA HIS A 100 -42.72 -5.76 -31.94
C HIS A 100 -41.69 -5.34 -30.87
N LYS A 101 -41.13 -6.32 -30.15
CA LYS A 101 -39.97 -6.06 -29.29
C LYS A 101 -38.71 -5.91 -30.13
N VAL A 102 -38.07 -4.75 -30.00
CA VAL A 102 -36.79 -4.46 -30.64
C VAL A 102 -35.66 -4.87 -29.69
N ALA A 103 -34.58 -5.44 -30.23
CA ALA A 103 -33.43 -5.78 -29.40
C ALA A 103 -32.71 -4.50 -28.97
N MET A 104 -32.20 -4.47 -27.73
CA MET A 104 -31.33 -3.38 -27.29
C MET A 104 -30.02 -3.43 -28.08
N THR A 105 -29.50 -2.26 -28.42
CA THR A 105 -28.23 -2.03 -29.13
C THR A 105 -27.42 -1.00 -28.36
N SER A 106 -26.20 -0.77 -28.80
CA SER A 106 -25.26 0.21 -28.26
C SER A 106 -24.61 0.94 -29.43
N PRO A 107 -24.16 2.20 -29.30
CA PRO A 107 -24.39 3.09 -28.16
C PRO A 107 -25.77 3.76 -28.19
N VAL A 108 -26.12 4.41 -27.08
CA VAL A 108 -27.08 5.52 -27.07
C VAL A 108 -26.29 6.80 -27.32
N THR A 109 -26.66 7.57 -28.33
CA THR A 109 -26.00 8.83 -28.65
C THR A 109 -26.85 10.03 -28.25
N VAL A 110 -26.19 11.11 -27.83
CA VAL A 110 -26.85 12.38 -27.49
C VAL A 110 -26.15 13.51 -28.19
N GLN A 111 -26.88 14.24 -29.01
CA GLN A 111 -26.48 15.54 -29.54
C GLN A 111 -27.11 16.64 -28.69
N THR A 112 -26.33 17.64 -28.31
CA THR A 112 -26.81 18.77 -27.51
C THR A 112 -26.82 20.04 -28.35
N THR A 113 -27.97 20.69 -28.43
CA THR A 113 -28.12 22.03 -29.03
C THR A 113 -28.38 23.03 -27.90
N ALA A 114 -27.44 23.93 -27.65
CA ALA A 114 -27.55 24.92 -26.59
C ALA A 114 -28.70 25.92 -26.88
N GLY A 115 -29.56 26.16 -25.89
CA GLY A 115 -30.60 27.18 -25.97
C GLY A 115 -30.04 28.60 -25.90
N GLN A 116 -30.64 29.57 -26.60
CA GLN A 116 -30.17 30.97 -26.58
C GLN A 116 -30.69 31.74 -25.35
N GLY A 117 -29.81 32.05 -24.38
CA GLY A 117 -30.09 32.97 -23.26
C GLY A 117 -29.71 32.42 -21.86
N PRO A 118 -29.73 33.27 -20.81
CA PRO A 118 -29.16 32.95 -19.49
C PRO A 118 -29.95 31.93 -18.63
N ALA A 119 -31.10 31.46 -19.10
CA ALA A 119 -31.95 30.47 -18.41
C ALA A 119 -32.57 29.45 -19.37
N CYS A 120 -31.94 29.21 -20.52
CA CYS A 120 -32.57 28.46 -21.61
C CYS A 120 -32.32 26.96 -21.49
N LYS A 121 -33.37 26.19 -21.77
CA LYS A 121 -33.29 24.73 -21.91
C LYS A 121 -32.48 24.42 -23.17
N SER A 122 -31.55 23.49 -23.06
CA SER A 122 -30.91 22.89 -24.23
C SER A 122 -31.84 21.83 -24.81
N ASP A 123 -31.83 21.70 -26.12
CA ASP A 123 -32.47 20.57 -26.80
C ASP A 123 -31.48 19.42 -26.93
N PHE A 124 -31.93 18.22 -26.61
CA PHE A 124 -31.13 17.00 -26.64
C PHE A 124 -31.77 16.01 -27.60
N LEU A 125 -31.07 15.68 -28.68
CA LEU A 125 -31.45 14.60 -29.58
C LEU A 125 -30.85 13.31 -29.06
N VAL A 126 -31.65 12.55 -28.32
CA VAL A 126 -31.27 11.22 -27.83
C VAL A 126 -31.56 10.21 -28.93
N SER A 127 -30.59 9.38 -29.29
CA SER A 127 -30.69 8.43 -30.39
C SER A 127 -30.21 7.04 -30.01
N PHE A 128 -30.85 6.04 -30.57
CA PHE A 128 -30.58 4.63 -30.34
C PHE A 128 -30.38 3.91 -31.67
N PHE A 129 -29.30 3.14 -31.77
CA PHE A 129 -28.97 2.44 -33.02
C PHE A 129 -30.04 1.39 -33.31
N LEU A 130 -30.65 1.44 -34.47
CA LEU A 130 -31.64 0.42 -34.81
C LEU A 130 -30.92 -0.90 -35.16
N PRO A 131 -31.33 -2.07 -34.60
CA PRO A 131 -30.69 -3.35 -34.92
C PRO A 131 -30.64 -3.60 -36.43
N HIS A 132 -29.61 -4.30 -36.91
CA HIS A 132 -29.37 -4.53 -38.33
C HIS A 132 -30.59 -5.13 -39.04
N LYS A 133 -31.34 -6.01 -38.36
CA LYS A 133 -32.59 -6.60 -38.89
C LYS A 133 -33.68 -5.59 -39.25
N TYR A 134 -33.69 -4.41 -38.63
CA TYR A 134 -34.73 -3.40 -38.80
C TYR A 134 -34.28 -2.19 -39.62
N GLN A 135 -33.01 -2.11 -40.03
CA GLN A 135 -32.45 -1.02 -40.82
C GLN A 135 -33.28 -0.70 -42.09
N LYS A 136 -33.79 -1.71 -42.79
CA LYS A 136 -34.61 -1.54 -44.00
C LYS A 136 -36.11 -1.36 -43.72
N LYS A 137 -36.63 -2.02 -42.69
CA LYS A 137 -38.08 -2.06 -42.37
C LYS A 137 -38.30 -2.01 -40.85
N PRO A 138 -38.18 -0.83 -40.23
CA PRO A 138 -38.44 -0.67 -38.80
C PRO A 138 -39.93 -0.80 -38.48
N PRO A 139 -40.30 -1.29 -37.27
CA PRO A 139 -41.64 -1.10 -36.71
C PRO A 139 -41.95 0.40 -36.57
N THR A 140 -43.08 0.88 -37.07
CA THR A 140 -43.44 2.31 -36.98
C THR A 140 -43.72 2.70 -35.53
N PRO A 141 -43.14 3.77 -34.97
CA PRO A 141 -43.45 4.24 -33.62
C PRO A 141 -44.91 4.71 -33.52
N THR A 142 -45.57 4.39 -32.41
CA THR A 142 -46.91 4.90 -32.06
C THR A 142 -46.85 6.27 -31.38
N ASN A 143 -45.71 6.58 -30.75
CA ASN A 143 -45.45 7.87 -30.14
C ASN A 143 -44.87 8.84 -31.19
N PRO A 144 -45.53 9.98 -31.50
CA PRO A 144 -45.07 10.93 -32.51
C PRO A 144 -43.73 11.61 -32.17
N ASP A 145 -43.33 11.62 -30.89
CA ASP A 145 -42.03 12.16 -30.47
C ASP A 145 -40.85 11.24 -30.80
N VAL A 146 -41.13 9.97 -31.14
CA VAL A 146 -40.12 8.99 -31.51
C VAL A 146 -40.05 8.94 -33.04
N ILE A 147 -38.93 9.38 -33.59
CA ILE A 147 -38.71 9.53 -35.03
C ILE A 147 -37.57 8.62 -35.51
N PHE A 148 -37.51 8.39 -36.82
CA PHE A 148 -36.34 7.78 -37.45
C PHE A 148 -35.37 8.85 -37.91
N THR A 149 -34.09 8.66 -37.60
CA THR A 149 -33.00 9.52 -38.04
C THR A 149 -32.06 8.70 -38.89
N ASP A 150 -31.93 9.03 -40.17
CA ASP A 150 -30.97 8.40 -41.07
C ASP A 150 -29.64 9.16 -40.99
N VAL A 151 -28.61 8.50 -40.46
CA VAL A 151 -27.25 9.03 -40.37
C VAL A 151 -26.50 8.55 -41.62
N PRO A 152 -26.07 9.46 -42.52
CA PRO A 152 -25.35 9.08 -43.73
C PRO A 152 -23.96 8.54 -43.40
N THR A 153 -23.32 7.88 -44.36
CA THR A 153 -21.91 7.47 -44.26
C THR A 153 -21.06 8.67 -43.89
N SER A 154 -20.36 8.59 -42.75
CA SER A 154 -19.70 9.72 -42.10
C SER A 154 -18.35 9.32 -41.54
N VAL A 155 -17.36 10.22 -41.64
CA VAL A 155 -16.10 10.12 -40.90
C VAL A 155 -16.22 10.95 -39.63
N VAL A 156 -15.80 10.38 -38.50
CA VAL A 156 -15.89 11.03 -37.19
C VAL A 156 -14.58 10.88 -36.42
N TYR A 157 -14.29 11.87 -35.59
CA TYR A 157 -13.21 11.84 -34.62
C TYR A 157 -13.76 11.47 -33.25
N VAL A 158 -13.17 10.45 -32.62
CA VAL A 158 -13.65 9.88 -31.35
C VAL A 158 -12.59 9.99 -30.28
N ALA A 159 -12.85 10.80 -29.25
CA ALA A 159 -12.07 10.79 -28.02
C ALA A 159 -12.75 9.88 -26.97
N GLN A 160 -11.96 9.03 -26.36
CA GLN A 160 -12.41 8.14 -25.28
C GLN A 160 -12.10 8.78 -23.94
N TYR A 161 -13.04 8.74 -23.00
CA TYR A 161 -12.83 9.25 -21.65
C TYR A 161 -13.58 8.41 -20.61
N GLY A 162 -13.03 8.32 -19.41
CA GLY A 162 -13.69 7.69 -18.26
C GLY A 162 -14.55 8.67 -17.46
N GLY A 163 -15.55 8.15 -16.75
CA GLY A 163 -16.39 8.91 -15.80
C GLY A 163 -17.89 8.87 -16.11
N VAL A 164 -18.73 9.26 -15.13
CA VAL A 164 -20.19 9.28 -15.30
C VAL A 164 -20.61 10.47 -16.15
N MET A 165 -21.45 10.22 -17.15
CA MET A 165 -22.04 11.28 -17.98
C MET A 165 -23.19 11.99 -17.26
N THR A 166 -22.88 12.64 -16.14
CA THR A 166 -23.87 13.35 -15.28
C THR A 166 -23.64 14.85 -15.21
N ASP A 167 -22.50 15.36 -15.69
CA ASP A 167 -22.11 16.76 -15.55
C ASP A 167 -21.87 17.42 -16.91
N ASP A 168 -22.76 18.34 -17.27
CA ASP A 168 -22.67 19.21 -18.45
C ASP A 168 -21.29 19.88 -18.57
N LYS A 169 -20.62 20.18 -17.45
CA LYS A 169 -19.29 20.81 -17.43
C LYS A 169 -18.18 19.88 -17.89
N ILE A 170 -18.27 18.58 -17.57
CA ILE A 170 -17.28 17.59 -17.99
C ILE A 170 -17.40 17.37 -19.50
N ILE A 171 -18.61 17.23 -20.01
CA ILE A 171 -18.87 17.08 -21.45
C ILE A 171 -18.37 18.32 -22.20
N ALA A 172 -18.65 19.52 -21.69
CA ALA A 172 -18.17 20.76 -22.29
C ALA A 172 -16.63 20.84 -22.28
N ALA A 173 -15.97 20.52 -21.16
CA ALA A 173 -14.51 20.54 -21.06
C ALA A 173 -13.84 19.55 -22.03
N ARG A 174 -14.34 18.31 -22.10
CA ARG A 174 -13.84 17.29 -23.04
C ARG A 174 -14.12 17.64 -24.50
N THR A 175 -15.23 18.33 -24.75
CA THR A 175 -15.54 18.86 -26.07
C THR A 175 -14.54 19.91 -26.48
N THR A 176 -14.28 20.90 -25.63
CA THR A 176 -13.27 21.92 -25.91
C THR A 176 -11.90 21.30 -26.19
N GLU A 177 -11.47 20.34 -25.37
CA GLU A 177 -10.19 19.62 -25.54
C GLU A 177 -10.10 18.91 -26.90
N LEU A 178 -11.11 18.12 -27.28
CA LEU A 178 -11.11 17.44 -28.57
C LEU A 178 -11.11 18.42 -29.74
N LEU A 179 -11.92 19.49 -29.69
CA LEU A 179 -11.97 20.48 -30.79
C LEU A 179 -10.66 21.26 -30.91
N GLU A 180 -10.00 21.57 -29.80
CA GLU A 180 -8.68 22.21 -29.79
C GLU A 180 -7.61 21.30 -30.38
N THR A 181 -7.59 20.02 -30.02
CA THR A 181 -6.67 19.02 -30.59
C THR A 181 -6.90 18.85 -32.09
N LEU A 182 -8.15 18.72 -32.53
CA LEU A 182 -8.46 18.60 -33.96
C LEU A 182 -8.05 19.85 -34.75
N LYS A 183 -8.18 21.05 -34.16
CA LYS A 183 -7.66 22.30 -34.76
C LYS A 183 -6.14 22.30 -34.86
N ALA A 184 -5.45 21.86 -33.81
CA ALA A 184 -4.00 21.78 -33.78
C ALA A 184 -3.47 20.81 -34.84
N ASP A 185 -4.17 19.69 -35.06
CA ASP A 185 -3.84 18.68 -36.05
C ASP A 185 -4.24 19.06 -37.50
N GLY A 186 -4.85 20.23 -37.68
CA GLY A 186 -5.32 20.70 -38.99
C GLY A 186 -6.51 19.92 -39.55
N GLN A 187 -7.25 19.21 -38.69
CA GLN A 187 -8.45 18.47 -39.09
C GLN A 187 -9.62 19.41 -39.31
N THR A 188 -10.43 19.13 -40.33
CA THR A 188 -11.68 19.83 -40.62
C THR A 188 -12.85 19.09 -39.99
N PHE A 189 -13.70 19.81 -39.24
CA PHE A 189 -14.85 19.25 -38.54
C PHE A 189 -15.99 20.25 -38.38
N ASP A 190 -17.18 19.76 -38.03
CA ASP A 190 -18.37 20.58 -37.76
C ASP A 190 -18.61 20.73 -36.26
N GLU A 191 -18.37 21.94 -35.73
CA GLU A 191 -18.57 22.27 -34.31
C GLU A 191 -20.03 22.16 -33.86
N ALA A 192 -21.01 22.16 -34.78
CA ALA A 192 -22.42 21.97 -34.44
C ALA A 192 -22.84 20.49 -34.35
N LEU A 193 -21.97 19.55 -34.74
CA LEU A 193 -22.23 18.12 -34.81
C LEU A 193 -21.34 17.35 -33.83
N VAL A 194 -21.45 17.70 -32.55
CA VAL A 194 -20.82 17.00 -31.43
C VAL A 194 -21.81 16.07 -30.77
N PHE A 195 -21.42 14.80 -30.61
CA PHE A 195 -22.22 13.76 -29.99
C PHE A 195 -21.47 13.16 -28.81
N THR A 196 -22.21 12.77 -27.79
CA THR A 196 -21.74 11.82 -26.78
C THR A 196 -22.33 10.45 -27.09
N ALA A 197 -21.60 9.38 -26.82
CA ALA A 197 -22.05 8.01 -27.07
C ALA A 197 -21.79 7.14 -25.83
N GLU A 198 -22.87 6.61 -25.26
CA GLU A 198 -22.87 5.78 -24.06
C GLU A 198 -23.06 4.30 -24.43
N TYR A 199 -22.11 3.45 -24.02
CA TYR A 199 -22.06 2.05 -24.48
C TYR A 199 -22.57 1.02 -23.47
N ASP A 200 -22.61 1.37 -22.17
CA ASP A 200 -22.94 0.46 -21.08
C ASP A 200 -24.22 0.87 -20.33
N PRO A 201 -25.16 -0.06 -20.05
CA PRO A 201 -26.36 0.26 -19.30
C PRO A 201 -26.07 0.46 -17.80
N PRO A 202 -26.90 1.26 -17.08
CA PRO A 202 -26.68 1.58 -15.67
C PRO A 202 -26.79 0.38 -14.71
N TYR A 203 -27.34 -0.75 -15.14
CA TYR A 203 -27.57 -1.96 -14.34
C TYR A 203 -26.58 -3.11 -14.60
N ARG A 204 -25.64 -2.97 -15.56
CA ARG A 204 -24.56 -3.96 -15.76
C ARG A 204 -23.50 -3.72 -14.70
N LEU A 205 -23.39 -4.61 -13.72
CA LEU A 205 -22.50 -4.49 -12.55
C LEU A 205 -21.23 -5.36 -12.63
N GLN A 206 -21.14 -6.30 -13.59
CA GLN A 206 -19.96 -7.15 -13.82
C GLN A 206 -19.54 -7.07 -15.31
N HIS A 207 -18.23 -7.19 -15.56
CA HIS A 207 -17.56 -6.92 -16.84
C HIS A 207 -17.71 -5.47 -17.34
N ARG A 208 -17.68 -4.51 -16.42
CA ARG A 208 -17.51 -3.08 -16.74
C ARG A 208 -16.01 -2.79 -16.82
N HIS A 209 -15.53 -2.13 -17.86
CA HIS A 209 -14.10 -1.83 -18.00
C HIS A 209 -13.85 -0.33 -17.87
N ASN A 210 -13.45 0.07 -16.66
CA ASN A 210 -12.63 1.22 -16.32
C ASN A 210 -11.87 0.78 -15.06
N GLU A 211 -10.61 0.37 -15.22
CA GLU A 211 -9.82 -0.21 -14.14
C GLU A 211 -8.75 0.80 -13.74
N ILE A 212 -8.71 1.18 -12.47
CA ILE A 212 -7.49 1.79 -11.92
C ILE A 212 -6.48 0.66 -11.85
N TRP A 213 -5.35 0.80 -12.53
CA TRP A 213 -4.26 -0.15 -12.44
C TRP A 213 -3.23 0.32 -11.41
N ILE A 214 -2.99 -0.53 -10.41
CA ILE A 214 -2.01 -0.29 -9.36
C ILE A 214 -0.82 -1.21 -9.56
N ALA A 215 0.36 -0.63 -9.80
CA ALA A 215 1.62 -1.35 -9.69
C ALA A 215 2.30 -1.03 -8.35
N CYS A 216 2.93 -2.01 -7.73
CA CYS A 216 3.75 -1.82 -6.54
C CYS A 216 5.15 -2.38 -6.74
N ILE A 217 6.16 -1.51 -6.73
CA ILE A 217 7.56 -1.88 -6.79
C ILE A 217 8.04 -2.23 -5.38
N GLY A 218 8.29 -3.51 -5.12
CA GLY A 218 8.78 -4.05 -3.85
C GLY A 218 7.79 -5.03 -3.23
N ALA A 219 8.11 -6.32 -3.28
CA ALA A 219 7.27 -7.40 -2.75
C ALA A 219 7.66 -7.79 -1.30
N GLY A 220 8.09 -6.82 -0.49
CA GLY A 220 8.51 -7.02 0.90
C GLY A 220 7.37 -7.04 1.90
N TYR A 221 7.71 -6.86 3.19
CA TYR A 221 6.77 -6.79 4.32
C TYR A 221 5.74 -5.65 4.22
N VAL A 222 6.04 -4.59 3.48
CA VAL A 222 5.13 -3.44 3.32
C VAL A 222 4.30 -3.61 2.05
N GLY A 223 4.94 -3.71 0.89
CA GLY A 223 4.25 -3.78 -0.40
C GLY A 223 3.33 -5.00 -0.53
N GLY A 224 3.77 -6.20 -0.16
CA GLY A 224 2.97 -7.42 -0.29
C GLY A 224 1.64 -7.36 0.47
N PRO A 225 1.65 -7.22 1.81
CA PRO A 225 0.42 -7.13 2.61
C PRO A 225 -0.48 -5.95 2.23
N THR A 226 0.09 -4.75 1.98
CA THR A 226 -0.70 -3.57 1.59
C THR A 226 -1.46 -3.82 0.29
N MET A 227 -0.78 -4.36 -0.72
CA MET A 227 -1.39 -4.63 -2.03
C MET A 227 -2.39 -5.79 -1.96
N ALA A 228 -2.13 -6.80 -1.13
CA ALA A 228 -3.09 -7.87 -0.89
C ALA A 228 -4.38 -7.35 -0.24
N GLN A 229 -4.27 -6.42 0.71
CA GLN A 229 -5.43 -5.76 1.32
C GLN A 229 -6.20 -4.90 0.32
N ILE A 230 -5.50 -4.08 -0.50
CA ILE A 230 -6.16 -3.26 -1.53
C ILE A 230 -6.92 -4.17 -2.52
N ALA A 231 -6.29 -5.23 -3.01
CA ALA A 231 -6.95 -6.16 -3.93
C ALA A 231 -8.16 -6.87 -3.30
N LEU A 232 -8.13 -7.14 -2.00
CA LEU A 232 -9.26 -7.71 -1.27
C LEU A 232 -10.44 -6.73 -1.19
N LYS A 233 -10.15 -5.46 -0.88
CA LYS A 233 -11.15 -4.43 -0.60
C LYS A 233 -11.66 -3.71 -1.84
N CYS A 234 -10.90 -3.76 -2.93
CA CYS A 234 -11.22 -3.15 -4.22
C CYS A 234 -11.19 -4.24 -5.32
N PRO A 235 -12.20 -5.13 -5.41
CA PRO A 235 -12.23 -6.21 -6.42
C PRO A 235 -12.17 -5.73 -7.87
N GLU A 236 -12.56 -4.48 -8.12
CA GLU A 236 -12.54 -3.78 -9.40
C GLU A 236 -11.17 -3.17 -9.78
N ILE A 237 -10.21 -3.15 -8.85
CA ILE A 237 -8.87 -2.63 -9.08
C ILE A 237 -7.93 -3.81 -9.34
N GLU A 238 -7.20 -3.74 -10.45
CA GLU A 238 -6.10 -4.67 -10.72
C GLU A 238 -4.84 -4.20 -9.99
N VAL A 239 -4.26 -5.10 -9.21
CA VAL A 239 -3.08 -4.84 -8.39
C VAL A 239 -1.96 -5.80 -8.78
N VAL A 240 -0.83 -5.24 -9.23
CA VAL A 240 0.36 -6.02 -9.58
C VAL A 240 1.53 -5.63 -8.68
N VAL A 241 2.06 -6.60 -7.93
CA VAL A 241 3.26 -6.46 -7.12
C VAL A 241 4.46 -6.96 -7.92
N VAL A 242 5.46 -6.09 -8.11
CA VAL A 242 6.67 -6.40 -8.86
C VAL A 242 7.92 -6.33 -7.99
N ASP A 243 8.86 -7.24 -8.19
CA ASP A 243 10.16 -7.25 -7.49
C ASP A 243 11.22 -7.88 -8.39
N ILE A 244 12.46 -7.37 -8.31
CA ILE A 244 13.60 -7.92 -9.04
C ILE A 244 14.04 -9.28 -8.49
N ASN A 245 13.64 -9.62 -7.27
CA ASN A 245 13.95 -10.89 -6.64
C ASN A 245 12.99 -11.99 -7.12
N GLU A 246 13.43 -12.74 -8.15
CA GLU A 246 12.69 -13.87 -8.72
C GLU A 246 12.27 -14.91 -7.66
N ALA A 247 13.17 -15.24 -6.72
CA ALA A 247 12.87 -16.23 -5.69
C ALA A 247 11.73 -15.77 -4.76
N ARG A 248 11.70 -14.47 -4.43
CA ARG A 248 10.64 -13.86 -3.63
C ARG A 248 9.30 -13.84 -4.39
N ILE A 249 9.29 -13.45 -5.65
CA ILE A 249 8.07 -13.49 -6.49
C ILE A 249 7.56 -14.91 -6.67
N LYS A 250 8.46 -15.88 -6.87
CA LYS A 250 8.09 -17.31 -6.93
C LYS A 250 7.43 -17.78 -5.63
N ALA A 251 7.95 -17.36 -4.48
CA ALA A 251 7.34 -17.66 -3.18
C ALA A 251 5.94 -17.04 -3.02
N TRP A 252 5.77 -15.77 -3.42
CA TRP A 252 4.44 -15.11 -3.43
C TRP A 252 3.42 -15.80 -4.35
N ASN A 253 3.88 -16.48 -5.40
CA ASN A 253 3.06 -17.28 -6.31
C ASN A 253 2.92 -18.76 -5.87
N SER A 254 3.45 -19.14 -4.71
CA SER A 254 3.39 -20.51 -4.18
C SER A 254 2.42 -20.64 -3.00
N GLU A 255 2.25 -21.85 -2.47
CA GLU A 255 1.47 -22.08 -1.24
C GLU A 255 2.18 -21.57 0.03
N THR A 256 3.50 -21.37 -0.03
CA THR A 256 4.31 -20.88 1.08
C THR A 256 4.79 -19.47 0.78
N LEU A 257 4.16 -18.47 1.40
CA LEU A 257 4.51 -17.07 1.23
C LEU A 257 5.93 -16.77 1.76
N PRO A 258 6.63 -15.76 1.22
CA PRO A 258 7.99 -15.42 1.65
C PRO A 258 8.04 -14.74 3.03
N ILE A 259 6.89 -14.34 3.57
CA ILE A 259 6.73 -13.75 4.89
C ILE A 259 5.58 -14.42 5.62
N TYR A 260 5.69 -14.48 6.95
CA TYR A 260 4.62 -14.98 7.82
C TYR A 260 3.93 -13.79 8.48
N GLU A 261 2.62 -13.67 8.26
CA GLU A 261 1.74 -12.71 8.94
C GLU A 261 0.39 -13.39 9.20
N PRO A 262 -0.19 -13.26 10.41
CA PRO A 262 -1.51 -13.82 10.70
C PRO A 262 -2.59 -13.30 9.73
N GLY A 263 -3.26 -14.22 9.03
CA GLY A 263 -4.34 -13.92 8.08
C GLY A 263 -3.90 -13.54 6.66
N LEU A 264 -2.60 -13.33 6.42
CA LEU A 264 -2.11 -12.90 5.10
C LEU A 264 -2.29 -13.98 4.03
N THR A 265 -2.04 -15.24 4.39
CA THR A 265 -2.14 -16.38 3.45
C THR A 265 -3.54 -16.50 2.89
N GLU A 266 -4.56 -16.35 3.74
CA GLU A 266 -5.97 -16.41 3.38
C GLU A 266 -6.35 -15.27 2.43
N VAL A 267 -5.90 -14.05 2.70
CA VAL A 267 -6.16 -12.89 1.85
C VAL A 267 -5.51 -13.05 0.47
N VAL A 268 -4.22 -13.43 0.43
CA VAL A 268 -3.52 -13.64 -0.85
C VAL A 268 -4.19 -14.73 -1.67
N LYS A 269 -4.59 -15.85 -1.06
CA LYS A 269 -5.28 -16.94 -1.77
C LYS A 269 -6.61 -16.52 -2.38
N GLN A 270 -7.34 -15.59 -1.75
CA GLN A 270 -8.62 -15.09 -2.27
C GLN A 270 -8.47 -14.17 -3.49
N CYS A 271 -7.38 -13.39 -3.54
CA CYS A 271 -7.19 -12.36 -4.57
C CYS A 271 -6.24 -12.77 -5.70
N ARG A 272 -5.26 -13.64 -5.41
CA ARG A 272 -4.19 -14.02 -6.34
C ARG A 272 -4.75 -14.70 -7.58
N GLY A 273 -4.41 -14.17 -8.75
CA GLY A 273 -4.91 -14.65 -10.04
C GLY A 273 -6.31 -14.17 -10.41
N ARG A 274 -6.98 -13.41 -9.52
CA ARG A 274 -8.24 -12.72 -9.82
C ARG A 274 -7.99 -11.25 -10.14
N ASN A 275 -7.47 -10.50 -9.17
CA ASN A 275 -7.14 -9.08 -9.29
C ASN A 275 -5.84 -8.71 -8.54
N LEU A 276 -5.15 -9.69 -7.96
CA LEU A 276 -3.81 -9.55 -7.39
C LEU A 276 -2.83 -10.43 -8.17
N PHE A 277 -1.74 -9.84 -8.63
CA PHE A 277 -0.71 -10.53 -9.40
C PHE A 277 0.69 -10.24 -8.84
N PHE A 278 1.60 -11.22 -8.94
CA PHE A 278 3.00 -11.07 -8.56
C PHE A 278 3.87 -11.39 -9.77
N SER A 279 4.73 -10.44 -10.16
CA SER A 279 5.50 -10.52 -11.41
C SER A 279 6.93 -10.01 -11.25
N THR A 280 7.83 -10.46 -12.12
CA THR A 280 9.18 -9.88 -12.24
C THR A 280 9.29 -8.90 -13.40
N ASP A 281 8.27 -8.84 -14.27
CA ASP A 281 8.22 -7.92 -15.41
C ASP A 281 7.83 -6.50 -14.95
N THR A 282 8.80 -5.84 -14.34
CA THR A 282 8.63 -4.50 -13.76
C THR A 282 8.31 -3.48 -14.85
N HIS A 283 8.93 -3.60 -16.03
CA HIS A 283 8.80 -2.61 -17.10
C HIS A 283 7.39 -2.58 -17.68
N LYS A 284 6.82 -3.75 -17.95
CA LYS A 284 5.46 -3.87 -18.46
C LYS A 284 4.45 -3.26 -17.48
N HIS A 285 4.39 -3.79 -16.26
CA HIS A 285 3.32 -3.45 -15.32
C HIS A 285 3.41 -2.00 -14.82
N VAL A 286 4.61 -1.44 -14.69
CA VAL A 286 4.78 -0.03 -14.32
C VAL A 286 4.46 0.90 -15.48
N GLY A 287 4.74 0.49 -16.73
CA GLY A 287 4.35 1.24 -17.92
C GLY A 287 2.82 1.37 -18.07
N GLU A 288 2.11 0.30 -17.73
CA GLU A 288 0.65 0.21 -17.87
C GLU A 288 -0.13 0.86 -16.68
N ALA A 289 0.47 0.98 -15.50
CA ALA A 289 -0.23 1.42 -14.28
C ALA A 289 -0.58 2.91 -14.22
N ASP A 290 -1.69 3.24 -13.54
CA ASP A 290 -2.10 4.61 -13.21
C ASP A 290 -1.44 5.09 -11.90
N LEU A 291 -1.42 4.20 -10.91
CA LEU A 291 -0.83 4.42 -9.59
C LEU A 291 0.37 3.48 -9.43
N VAL A 292 1.53 4.04 -9.10
CA VAL A 292 2.75 3.29 -8.85
C VAL A 292 3.19 3.48 -7.41
N PHE A 293 2.91 2.49 -6.56
CA PHE A 293 3.48 2.43 -5.22
C PHE A 293 4.95 2.03 -5.31
N VAL A 294 5.79 2.73 -4.58
CA VAL A 294 7.20 2.39 -4.43
C VAL A 294 7.39 1.97 -2.97
N SER A 295 7.80 0.72 -2.76
CA SER A 295 7.95 0.07 -1.45
C SER A 295 9.29 -0.67 -1.38
N VAL A 296 10.36 0.03 -1.76
CA VAL A 296 11.73 -0.50 -1.73
C VAL A 296 12.44 -0.09 -0.44
N ASN A 297 13.48 -0.84 -0.09
CA ASN A 297 14.29 -0.54 1.09
C ASN A 297 15.09 0.76 0.89
N THR A 298 15.25 1.50 1.98
CA THR A 298 16.14 2.65 2.13
C THR A 298 17.12 2.34 3.26
N PRO A 299 18.13 1.48 3.02
CA PRO A 299 19.02 1.02 4.10
C PRO A 299 19.87 2.17 4.61
N THR A 300 20.40 2.06 5.83
CA THR A 300 21.34 3.05 6.35
C THR A 300 22.66 2.97 5.58
N LYS A 301 23.21 4.13 5.22
CA LYS A 301 24.52 4.18 4.56
C LYS A 301 25.60 3.59 5.47
N THR A 302 26.40 2.68 4.95
CA THR A 302 27.56 2.11 5.66
C THR A 302 28.86 2.87 5.42
N ARG A 303 28.89 3.82 4.47
CA ARG A 303 30.09 4.57 4.09
C ARG A 303 29.77 5.98 3.58
N GLY A 304 30.78 6.85 3.62
CA GLY A 304 30.70 8.24 3.15
C GLY A 304 29.91 9.17 4.08
N VAL A 305 29.46 10.30 3.54
CA VAL A 305 28.72 11.32 4.32
C VAL A 305 27.42 10.73 4.86
N GLY A 306 27.19 10.85 6.17
CA GLY A 306 26.03 10.31 6.85
C GLY A 306 26.08 8.80 7.14
N ALA A 307 27.26 8.17 7.04
CA ALA A 307 27.41 6.75 7.40
C ALA A 307 26.91 6.47 8.83
N GLY A 308 26.13 5.39 8.99
CA GLY A 308 25.50 4.99 10.25
C GLY A 308 24.25 5.77 10.62
N LYS A 309 23.82 6.77 9.83
CA LYS A 309 22.61 7.56 10.14
C LYS A 309 21.70 7.85 8.96
N ALA A 310 22.27 8.25 7.83
CA ALA A 310 21.52 8.67 6.66
C ALA A 310 21.01 7.45 5.86
N ALA A 311 19.79 7.54 5.33
CA ALA A 311 19.26 6.57 4.40
C ALA A 311 19.99 6.63 3.05
N ASP A 312 20.22 5.46 2.48
CA ASP A 312 20.69 5.24 1.12
C ASP A 312 19.48 5.21 0.17
N LEU A 313 19.42 6.20 -0.72
CA LEU A 313 18.33 6.37 -1.68
C LEU A 313 18.58 5.63 -3.01
N THR A 314 19.64 4.83 -3.12
CA THR A 314 20.01 4.12 -4.37
C THR A 314 18.84 3.36 -5.00
N TYR A 315 18.09 2.59 -4.22
CA TYR A 315 16.96 1.82 -4.74
C TYR A 315 15.77 2.70 -5.12
N TRP A 316 15.56 3.77 -4.38
CA TRP A 316 14.46 4.71 -4.61
C TRP A 316 14.71 5.53 -5.89
N GLU A 317 15.93 6.02 -6.08
CA GLU A 317 16.35 6.67 -7.32
C GLU A 317 16.28 5.69 -8.51
N GLY A 318 16.73 4.44 -8.32
CA GLY A 318 16.63 3.40 -9.35
C GLY A 318 15.18 3.14 -9.78
N ALA A 319 14.25 3.02 -8.83
CA ALA A 319 12.83 2.89 -9.12
C ALA A 319 12.28 4.09 -9.89
N ALA A 320 12.63 5.32 -9.48
CA ALA A 320 12.21 6.54 -10.16
C ALA A 320 12.71 6.62 -11.61
N ARG A 321 13.98 6.26 -11.86
CA ARG A 321 14.54 6.20 -13.22
C ARG A 321 13.82 5.17 -14.08
N MET A 322 13.54 3.99 -13.52
CA MET A 322 12.83 2.94 -14.24
C MET A 322 11.39 3.37 -14.57
N ILE A 323 10.65 3.95 -13.61
CA ILE A 323 9.30 4.51 -13.82
C ILE A 323 9.34 5.50 -14.99
N ALA A 324 10.27 6.46 -14.96
CA ALA A 324 10.40 7.46 -16.00
C ALA A 324 10.68 6.84 -17.39
N SER A 325 11.50 5.79 -17.45
CA SER A 325 11.90 5.16 -18.72
C SER A 325 10.81 4.36 -19.42
N VAL A 326 9.77 3.92 -18.68
CA VAL A 326 8.68 3.09 -19.21
C VAL A 326 7.35 3.81 -19.30
N SER A 327 7.25 5.02 -18.74
CA SER A 327 6.01 5.77 -18.69
C SER A 327 5.73 6.46 -20.03
N LYS A 328 4.57 6.14 -20.62
CA LYS A 328 4.00 6.80 -21.80
C LYS A 328 2.76 7.64 -21.48
N THR A 329 2.24 7.51 -20.27
CA THR A 329 1.07 8.23 -19.78
C THR A 329 1.38 8.84 -18.42
N SER A 330 0.66 9.89 -18.04
CA SER A 330 0.80 10.52 -16.73
C SER A 330 0.45 9.55 -15.59
N LYS A 331 1.19 9.61 -14.47
CA LYS A 331 1.05 8.67 -13.35
C LYS A 331 1.08 9.35 -12.00
N ILE A 332 0.44 8.72 -11.01
CA ILE A 332 0.61 9.04 -9.60
C ILE A 332 1.64 8.09 -9.01
N VAL A 333 2.75 8.61 -8.52
CA VAL A 333 3.82 7.85 -7.87
C VAL A 333 3.69 8.00 -6.36
N ILE A 334 3.49 6.89 -5.65
CA ILE A 334 3.20 6.87 -4.22
C ILE A 334 4.40 6.33 -3.45
N GLU A 335 4.97 7.17 -2.61
CA GLU A 335 6.00 6.80 -1.65
C GLU A 335 5.37 6.07 -0.45
N LYS A 336 5.65 4.76 -0.30
CA LYS A 336 5.08 3.92 0.76
C LYS A 336 6.10 3.51 1.83
N SER A 337 7.38 3.49 1.48
CA SER A 337 8.48 3.18 2.40
C SER A 337 8.68 4.29 3.44
N THR A 338 9.70 4.20 4.29
CA THR A 338 10.14 5.35 5.08
C THR A 338 11.27 6.06 4.34
N VAL A 339 11.04 7.30 3.90
CA VAL A 339 12.07 8.15 3.29
C VAL A 339 12.40 9.39 4.16
N PRO A 340 13.62 9.95 4.04
CA PRO A 340 13.94 11.25 4.61
C PRO A 340 13.05 12.37 4.06
N VAL A 341 12.79 13.39 4.87
CA VAL A 341 12.03 14.58 4.44
C VAL A 341 12.70 15.25 3.23
N LYS A 342 11.90 15.67 2.25
CA LYS A 342 12.29 16.24 0.94
C LYS A 342 12.81 15.23 -0.10
N THR A 343 12.68 13.93 0.16
CA THR A 343 13.03 12.92 -0.85
C THR A 343 12.15 13.06 -2.09
N ALA A 344 10.85 13.34 -1.90
CA ALA A 344 9.94 13.51 -3.02
C ALA A 344 10.34 14.61 -4.02
N GLU A 345 10.92 15.74 -3.58
CA GLU A 345 11.41 16.79 -4.49
C GLU A 345 12.59 16.33 -5.34
N ALA A 346 13.52 15.57 -4.75
CA ALA A 346 14.66 15.02 -5.48
C ALA A 346 14.18 14.03 -6.55
N ILE A 347 13.17 13.22 -6.21
CA ILE A 347 12.61 12.21 -7.10
C ILE A 347 11.82 12.80 -8.25
N GLU A 348 11.09 13.89 -8.03
CA GLU A 348 10.44 14.59 -9.12
C GLU A 348 11.44 15.07 -10.18
N LYS A 349 12.60 15.59 -9.75
CA LYS A 349 13.67 16.01 -10.67
C LYS A 349 14.18 14.82 -11.49
N VAL A 350 14.31 13.65 -10.86
CA VAL A 350 14.71 12.40 -11.54
C VAL A 350 13.64 11.99 -12.55
N LEU A 351 12.38 11.91 -12.15
CA LEU A 351 11.27 11.53 -13.03
C LEU A 351 11.18 12.44 -14.25
N ARG A 352 11.11 13.76 -14.03
CA ARG A 352 10.98 14.77 -15.11
C ARG A 352 12.16 14.77 -16.07
N ARG A 353 13.39 14.52 -15.59
CA ARG A 353 14.58 14.58 -16.44
C ARG A 353 14.84 13.30 -17.23
N ASN A 354 14.31 12.16 -16.78
CA ASN A 354 14.51 10.86 -17.42
C ASN A 354 13.31 10.40 -18.26
N CYS A 355 12.14 11.06 -18.15
CA CYS A 355 11.02 10.82 -19.04
C CYS A 355 11.31 11.45 -20.40
N SER A 356 11.27 10.66 -21.47
CA SER A 356 11.53 11.13 -22.83
C SER A 356 10.37 11.97 -23.38
N ASP A 357 9.16 11.73 -22.89
CA ASP A 357 7.96 12.43 -23.33
C ASP A 357 7.66 13.63 -22.40
N PRO A 358 7.66 14.87 -22.92
CA PRO A 358 7.36 16.07 -22.13
C PRO A 358 5.88 16.22 -21.77
N SER A 359 4.96 15.51 -22.43
CA SER A 359 3.52 15.52 -22.14
C SER A 359 3.16 14.69 -20.90
N VAL A 360 4.02 13.73 -20.53
CA VAL A 360 3.83 12.89 -19.37
C VAL A 360 4.11 13.68 -18.08
N HIS A 361 3.14 13.63 -17.17
CA HIS A 361 3.21 14.29 -15.88
C HIS A 361 3.21 13.26 -14.74
N PHE A 362 4.01 13.55 -13.71
CA PHE A 362 4.08 12.74 -12.51
C PHE A 362 3.62 13.55 -11.31
N GLU A 363 2.62 13.06 -10.60
CA GLU A 363 2.27 13.53 -9.27
C GLU A 363 2.89 12.61 -8.23
N ILE A 364 3.55 13.19 -7.23
CA ILE A 364 4.19 12.41 -6.16
C ILE A 364 3.40 12.59 -4.88
N LEU A 365 2.99 11.46 -4.30
CA LEU A 365 2.34 11.40 -3.01
C LEU A 365 3.24 10.69 -2.00
N SER A 366 3.18 11.12 -0.74
CA SER A 366 3.67 10.33 0.38
C SER A 366 2.49 9.64 1.03
N ASN A 367 2.57 8.34 1.22
CA ASN A 367 1.54 7.56 1.92
C ASN A 367 2.21 6.60 2.88
N PRO A 368 2.72 7.07 4.03
CA PRO A 368 3.47 6.23 4.94
C PRO A 368 2.68 5.00 5.40
N GLU A 369 3.38 3.90 5.66
CA GLU A 369 2.80 2.74 6.33
C GLU A 369 2.77 2.96 7.86
N PHE A 370 1.83 2.35 8.58
CA PHE A 370 1.81 2.31 10.05
C PHE A 370 1.51 0.90 10.62
N LEU A 371 1.74 -0.14 9.82
CA LEU A 371 1.58 -1.52 10.23
C LEU A 371 2.71 -1.95 11.16
N ALA A 372 2.42 -2.91 12.03
CA ALA A 372 3.42 -3.59 12.83
C ALA A 372 3.46 -5.08 12.45
N GLU A 373 4.66 -5.65 12.34
CA GLU A 373 4.82 -7.08 12.07
C GLU A 373 4.14 -7.93 13.14
N GLY A 374 3.49 -9.02 12.73
CA GLY A 374 2.64 -9.87 13.57
C GLY A 374 1.20 -9.37 13.72
N THR A 375 0.91 -8.12 13.35
CA THR A 375 -0.46 -7.55 13.32
C THR A 375 -0.79 -6.87 11.99
N ALA A 376 0.02 -7.06 10.95
CA ALA A 376 -0.03 -6.25 9.75
C ALA A 376 -1.40 -6.26 9.07
N MET A 377 -2.05 -7.44 8.99
CA MET A 377 -3.37 -7.56 8.38
C MET A 377 -4.47 -6.87 9.20
N ALA A 378 -4.40 -6.93 10.53
CA ALA A 378 -5.35 -6.23 11.39
C ALA A 378 -5.17 -4.71 11.31
N ASP A 379 -3.92 -4.25 11.25
CA ASP A 379 -3.57 -2.83 11.12
C ASP A 379 -4.00 -2.26 9.75
N LEU A 380 -3.95 -3.06 8.68
CA LEU A 380 -4.40 -2.69 7.34
C LEU A 380 -5.94 -2.73 7.17
N GLU A 381 -6.60 -3.65 7.86
CA GLU A 381 -8.06 -3.76 7.89
C GLU A 381 -8.72 -2.61 8.67
N ASN A 382 -8.17 -2.28 9.85
CA ASN A 382 -8.72 -1.29 10.75
C ASN A 382 -7.63 -0.36 11.31
N PRO A 383 -7.00 0.47 10.45
CA PRO A 383 -5.98 1.40 10.88
C PRO A 383 -6.55 2.46 11.81
N ASP A 384 -5.70 2.94 12.74
CA ASP A 384 -5.97 4.16 13.51
C ASP A 384 -6.17 5.36 12.57
N ARG A 385 -5.36 5.41 11.50
CA ARG A 385 -5.38 6.43 10.43
C ARG A 385 -4.66 5.96 9.17
N VAL A 386 -5.08 6.48 8.03
CA VAL A 386 -4.32 6.52 6.78
C VAL A 386 -3.83 7.96 6.60
N LEU A 387 -2.56 8.15 6.22
CA LEU A 387 -2.00 9.48 5.96
C LEU A 387 -1.61 9.60 4.49
N ILE A 388 -2.07 10.65 3.83
CA ILE A 388 -1.76 10.96 2.42
C ILE A 388 -1.21 12.39 2.33
N GLY A 389 0.03 12.53 1.90
CA GLY A 389 0.69 13.79 1.63
C GLY A 389 0.76 14.06 0.14
N GLY A 390 0.38 15.26 -0.30
CA GLY A 390 0.51 15.70 -1.68
C GLY A 390 1.04 17.13 -1.79
N LYS A 391 1.30 17.58 -3.02
CA LYS A 391 1.61 18.99 -3.27
C LYS A 391 0.36 19.85 -3.13
N GLU A 392 0.55 21.07 -2.66
CA GLU A 392 -0.52 22.09 -2.56
C GLU A 392 -0.77 22.76 -3.92
N THR A 393 -1.03 21.94 -4.93
CA THR A 393 -1.41 22.35 -6.29
C THR A 393 -2.73 21.69 -6.66
N GLU A 394 -3.40 22.19 -7.70
CA GLU A 394 -4.66 21.60 -8.17
C GLU A 394 -4.47 20.13 -8.60
N SER A 395 -3.40 19.86 -9.34
CA SER A 395 -3.04 18.50 -9.77
C SER A 395 -2.66 17.58 -8.61
N GLY A 396 -1.93 18.10 -7.61
CA GLY A 396 -1.58 17.37 -6.39
C GLY A 396 -2.82 17.01 -5.57
N ASN A 397 -3.76 17.95 -5.41
CA ASN A 397 -5.03 17.69 -4.73
C ASN A 397 -5.89 16.64 -5.47
N ARG A 398 -5.91 16.67 -6.80
CA ARG A 398 -6.57 15.60 -7.59
C ARG A 398 -5.92 14.24 -7.33
N ALA A 399 -4.59 14.16 -7.34
CA ALA A 399 -3.88 12.92 -7.06
C ALA A 399 -4.16 12.39 -5.64
N VAL A 400 -4.15 13.26 -4.63
CA VAL A 400 -4.53 12.91 -3.25
C VAL A 400 -5.95 12.32 -3.21
N ASN A 401 -6.90 12.95 -3.90
CA ASN A 401 -8.29 12.49 -3.93
C ASN A 401 -8.45 11.13 -4.65
N VAL A 402 -7.66 10.85 -5.69
CA VAL A 402 -7.63 9.53 -6.34
C VAL A 402 -7.13 8.46 -5.38
N LEU A 403 -6.02 8.70 -4.67
CA LEU A 403 -5.54 7.71 -3.69
C LEU A 403 -6.51 7.57 -2.49
N LYS A 404 -7.12 8.69 -2.06
CA LYS A 404 -8.12 8.70 -1.00
C LYS A 404 -9.33 7.83 -1.37
N SER A 405 -9.82 7.89 -2.61
CA SER A 405 -10.96 7.07 -3.04
C SER A 405 -10.67 5.57 -2.99
N VAL A 406 -9.43 5.15 -3.24
CA VAL A 406 -9.00 3.75 -3.04
C VAL A 406 -9.21 3.34 -1.58
N TYR A 407 -8.66 4.10 -0.62
CA TYR A 407 -8.80 3.78 0.80
C TYR A 407 -10.25 3.86 1.32
N GLN A 408 -11.09 4.74 0.75
CA GLN A 408 -12.51 4.89 1.13
C GLN A 408 -13.36 3.64 0.89
N HIS A 409 -12.87 2.63 0.16
CA HIS A 409 -13.58 1.36 -0.01
C HIS A 409 -13.78 0.61 1.31
N TRP A 410 -12.90 0.81 2.29
CA TRP A 410 -13.03 0.19 3.62
C TRP A 410 -12.66 1.07 4.80
N ILE A 411 -11.99 2.20 4.57
CA ILE A 411 -11.58 3.13 5.63
C ILE A 411 -12.55 4.31 5.70
N PRO A 412 -13.15 4.60 6.87
CA PRO A 412 -13.97 5.78 7.06
C PRO A 412 -13.19 7.08 6.80
N ASP A 413 -13.86 8.08 6.22
CA ASP A 413 -13.23 9.33 5.78
C ASP A 413 -12.50 10.06 6.91
N GLU A 414 -13.06 10.02 8.12
CA GLU A 414 -12.50 10.64 9.32
C GLU A 414 -11.15 10.07 9.75
N ARG A 415 -10.78 8.87 9.26
CA ARG A 415 -9.49 8.25 9.50
C ARG A 415 -8.51 8.44 8.34
N ILE A 416 -8.92 9.09 7.25
CA ILE A 416 -8.03 9.39 6.12
C ILE A 416 -7.57 10.84 6.23
N LEU A 417 -6.36 11.03 6.75
CA LEU A 417 -5.75 12.33 6.96
C LEU A 417 -5.00 12.77 5.70
N CYS A 418 -5.32 13.96 5.20
CA CYS A 418 -4.60 14.58 4.09
C CYS A 418 -3.70 15.70 4.62
N ALA A 419 -2.47 15.77 4.13
CA ALA A 419 -1.49 16.79 4.50
C ALA A 419 -0.68 17.25 3.28
N ASN A 420 0.18 18.25 3.44
CA ASN A 420 1.23 18.49 2.45
C ASN A 420 2.28 17.37 2.49
N LEU A 421 2.99 17.23 1.38
CA LEU A 421 3.95 16.16 1.11
C LEU A 421 4.99 15.97 2.24
N TRP A 422 5.65 17.04 2.67
CA TRP A 422 6.69 16.97 3.71
C TRP A 422 6.13 16.70 5.10
N SER A 423 4.92 17.18 5.39
CA SER A 423 4.26 16.90 6.66
C SER A 423 3.93 15.42 6.78
N ALA A 424 3.55 14.76 5.69
CA ALA A 424 3.34 13.32 5.68
C ALA A 424 4.65 12.54 5.92
N GLU A 425 5.72 12.86 5.19
CA GLU A 425 7.06 12.25 5.37
C GLU A 425 7.55 12.39 6.82
N LEU A 426 7.52 13.63 7.37
CA LEU A 426 7.99 13.91 8.71
C LEU A 426 7.13 13.25 9.80
N SER A 427 5.82 13.14 9.58
CA SER A 427 4.90 12.53 10.56
C SER A 427 5.25 11.07 10.83
N LYS A 428 5.72 10.31 9.83
CA LYS A 428 6.13 8.92 10.03
C LYS A 428 7.39 8.81 10.89
N LEU A 429 8.44 9.58 10.56
CA LEU A 429 9.68 9.62 11.35
C LEU A 429 9.40 10.04 12.79
N THR A 430 8.56 11.07 12.96
CA THR A 430 8.21 11.61 14.27
C THR A 430 7.40 10.60 15.07
N ALA A 431 6.39 9.96 14.49
CA ALA A 431 5.59 8.95 15.19
C ALA A 431 6.45 7.78 15.70
N ASN A 432 7.34 7.26 14.86
CA ASN A 432 8.26 6.18 15.25
C ASN A 432 9.25 6.63 16.33
N ALA A 433 9.76 7.87 16.25
CA ALA A 433 10.61 8.44 17.29
C ALA A 433 9.90 8.58 18.64
N PHE A 434 8.63 9.00 18.65
CA PHE A 434 7.82 9.07 19.88
C PHE A 434 7.53 7.68 20.48
N LEU A 435 7.23 6.67 19.66
CA LEU A 435 7.03 5.30 20.13
C LEU A 435 8.30 4.73 20.77
N ALA A 436 9.44 4.87 20.10
CA ALA A 436 10.73 4.44 20.62
C ALA A 436 11.16 5.24 21.86
N GLN A 437 10.88 6.54 21.90
CA GLN A 437 11.14 7.38 23.06
C GLN A 437 10.42 6.85 24.31
N ARG A 438 9.14 6.45 24.20
CA ARG A 438 8.41 5.87 25.35
C ARG A 438 9.09 4.64 25.90
N ILE A 439 9.58 3.75 25.03
CA ILE A 439 10.33 2.55 25.42
C ILE A 439 11.64 2.94 26.12
N SER A 440 12.43 3.84 25.53
CA SER A 440 13.67 4.31 26.16
C SER A 440 13.42 5.03 27.49
N SER A 441 12.36 5.82 27.58
CA SER A 441 11.97 6.50 28.83
C SER A 441 11.62 5.49 29.92
N ILE A 442 10.80 4.46 29.65
CA ILE A 442 10.51 3.46 30.68
C ILE A 442 11.72 2.56 31.00
N ASN A 443 12.58 2.30 30.01
CA ASN A 443 13.83 1.57 30.22
C ASN A 443 14.82 2.34 31.09
N SER A 444 14.94 3.67 30.95
CA SER A 444 15.78 4.45 31.86
C SER A 444 15.26 4.41 33.31
N ILE A 445 13.93 4.45 33.48
CA ILE A 445 13.28 4.27 34.79
C ILE A 445 13.48 2.86 35.33
N SER A 446 13.58 1.83 34.48
CA SER A 446 13.86 0.45 34.92
C SER A 446 15.19 0.35 35.68
N ALA A 447 16.24 1.04 35.21
CA ALA A 447 17.52 1.08 35.91
C ALA A 447 17.41 1.76 37.29
N LEU A 448 16.64 2.85 37.37
CA LEU A 448 16.36 3.52 38.65
C LEU A 448 15.57 2.62 39.61
N CYS A 449 14.62 1.85 39.10
CA CYS A 449 13.83 0.90 39.90
C CYS A 449 14.72 -0.18 40.52
N GLU A 450 15.65 -0.75 39.75
CA GLU A 450 16.64 -1.73 40.24
C GLU A 450 17.53 -1.14 41.35
N ALA A 451 17.92 0.13 41.23
CA ALA A 451 18.79 0.80 42.19
C ALA A 451 18.07 1.22 43.49
N THR A 452 16.74 1.40 43.45
CA THR A 452 15.95 1.95 44.57
C THR A 452 15.03 0.93 45.22
N GLY A 453 14.86 -0.25 44.62
CA GLY A 453 13.92 -1.27 45.09
C GLY A 453 12.47 -1.04 44.65
N ALA A 454 12.24 -0.23 43.62
CA ALA A 454 10.92 -0.11 42.99
C ALA A 454 10.71 -1.20 41.91
N ASP A 455 9.46 -1.39 41.48
CA ASP A 455 9.10 -2.28 40.35
C ASP A 455 8.62 -1.44 39.16
N VAL A 456 9.33 -1.54 38.03
CA VAL A 456 9.05 -0.80 36.81
C VAL A 456 7.66 -1.10 36.23
N GLN A 457 7.12 -2.31 36.43
CA GLN A 457 5.77 -2.65 35.97
C GLN A 457 4.70 -1.90 36.79
N GLN A 458 4.92 -1.74 38.10
CA GLN A 458 4.04 -0.95 38.96
C GLN A 458 4.11 0.54 38.62
N VAL A 459 5.32 1.06 38.38
CA VAL A 459 5.54 2.44 37.94
C VAL A 459 4.88 2.70 36.58
N ALA A 460 5.11 1.82 35.60
CA ALA A 460 4.50 1.87 34.27
C ALA A 460 2.97 1.83 34.33
N HIS A 461 2.41 0.95 35.17
CA HIS A 461 0.97 0.88 35.38
C HIS A 461 0.43 2.20 35.94
N SER A 462 1.06 2.73 37.00
CA SER A 462 0.66 3.98 37.64
C SER A 462 0.63 5.16 36.66
N ILE A 463 1.73 5.42 35.95
CA ILE A 463 1.80 6.53 34.99
C ILE A 463 0.90 6.30 33.76
N GLY A 464 0.68 5.05 33.38
CA GLY A 464 -0.16 4.68 32.24
C GLY A 464 -1.66 4.89 32.48
N THR A 465 -2.09 5.04 33.74
CA THR A 465 -3.48 5.37 34.08
C THR A 465 -3.84 6.82 33.74
N ASP A 466 -2.87 7.72 33.64
CA ASP A 466 -3.09 9.08 33.15
C ASP A 466 -3.32 9.04 31.64
N SER A 467 -4.54 9.37 31.21
CA SER A 467 -4.94 9.31 29.79
C SER A 467 -4.12 10.22 28.88
N ARG A 468 -3.43 11.24 29.41
CA ARG A 468 -2.53 12.11 28.65
C ARG A 468 -1.20 11.43 28.33
N VAL A 469 -0.81 10.44 29.14
CA VAL A 469 0.36 9.58 28.92
C VAL A 469 -0.06 8.32 28.14
N GLY A 470 -1.15 7.67 28.58
CA GLY A 470 -1.66 6.43 28.02
C GLY A 470 -0.82 5.20 28.40
N ALA A 471 -1.45 4.01 28.39
CA ALA A 471 -0.83 2.77 28.89
C ALA A 471 0.04 2.01 27.88
N LYS A 472 -0.02 2.35 26.58
CA LYS A 472 0.69 1.60 25.52
C LYS A 472 2.18 1.97 25.46
N PHE A 473 3.04 1.07 24.96
CA PHE A 473 4.48 1.32 24.78
C PHE A 473 5.22 1.70 26.07
N LEU A 474 4.77 1.20 27.22
CA LEU A 474 5.40 1.39 28.54
C LEU A 474 5.91 0.06 29.14
N SER A 475 6.12 -0.95 28.30
CA SER A 475 6.71 -2.21 28.74
C SER A 475 8.23 -2.10 28.69
N ALA A 476 8.87 -2.09 29.86
CA ALA A 476 10.32 -2.15 29.95
C ALA A 476 10.84 -3.50 29.42
N SER A 477 11.96 -3.45 28.71
CA SER A 477 12.58 -4.61 28.05
C SER A 477 14.10 -4.45 27.97
N VAL A 478 14.79 -5.50 27.53
CA VAL A 478 16.24 -5.48 27.24
C VAL A 478 16.61 -4.44 26.16
N GLY A 479 15.66 -4.03 25.33
CA GLY A 479 15.80 -2.99 24.33
C GLY A 479 14.68 -3.08 23.29
N PHE A 480 14.44 -2.00 22.55
CA PHE A 480 13.66 -2.08 21.33
C PHE A 480 14.53 -2.55 20.16
N GLY A 481 13.90 -3.21 19.19
CA GLY A 481 14.51 -3.63 17.93
C GLY A 481 13.60 -3.39 16.73
N GLY A 482 13.81 -4.15 15.66
CA GLY A 482 13.07 -4.04 14.41
C GLY A 482 13.65 -3.00 13.47
N SER A 483 13.31 -3.09 12.18
CA SER A 483 13.95 -2.30 11.14
C SER A 483 13.62 -0.80 11.14
N CYS A 484 12.66 -0.36 11.95
CA CYS A 484 12.10 0.99 11.88
C CYS A 484 12.66 1.94 12.94
N PHE A 485 12.60 1.60 14.23
CA PHE A 485 12.85 2.59 15.30
C PHE A 485 14.26 3.21 15.26
N GLN A 486 15.31 2.39 15.31
CA GLN A 486 16.68 2.90 15.32
C GLN A 486 16.99 3.63 14.01
N LYS A 487 16.58 3.05 12.87
CA LYS A 487 16.80 3.61 11.54
C LYS A 487 16.16 5.00 11.40
N ASP A 488 14.91 5.14 11.82
CA ASP A 488 14.14 6.37 11.62
C ASP A 488 14.61 7.47 12.56
N ILE A 489 14.97 7.14 13.81
CA ILE A 489 15.55 8.11 14.74
C ILE A 489 16.90 8.60 14.23
N LEU A 490 17.79 7.71 13.79
CA LEU A 490 19.11 8.12 13.29
C LEU A 490 18.99 8.97 12.00
N ASN A 491 18.00 8.67 11.14
CA ASN A 491 17.68 9.53 10.01
C ASN A 491 17.18 10.91 10.46
N LEU A 492 16.28 10.98 11.45
CA LEU A 492 15.80 12.24 12.02
C LEU A 492 16.96 13.07 12.61
N VAL A 493 17.84 12.43 13.37
CA VAL A 493 19.07 13.04 13.93
C VAL A 493 19.93 13.61 12.80
N TYR A 494 20.16 12.85 11.73
CA TYR A 494 20.94 13.31 10.59
C TYR A 494 20.29 14.50 9.88
N ILE A 495 18.97 14.49 9.68
CA ILE A 495 18.24 15.64 9.11
C ILE A 495 18.42 16.89 9.98
N CYS A 496 18.27 16.75 11.30
CA CYS A 496 18.48 17.86 12.23
C CYS A 496 19.92 18.40 12.17
N GLU A 497 20.93 17.52 12.11
CA GLU A 497 22.34 17.91 11.95
C GLU A 497 22.58 18.71 10.66
N MET A 498 22.03 18.23 9.54
CA MET A 498 22.16 18.89 8.23
C MET A 498 21.46 20.25 8.16
N LEU A 499 20.40 20.46 8.95
CA LEU A 499 19.70 21.74 9.08
C LEU A 499 20.30 22.66 10.15
N GLY A 500 21.38 22.25 10.84
CA GLY A 500 22.03 23.02 11.89
C GLY A 500 21.29 23.00 13.25
N LEU A 501 20.31 22.12 13.43
CA LEU A 501 19.48 21.98 14.64
C LEU A 501 20.11 21.01 15.64
N LYS A 502 21.31 21.36 16.15
CA LYS A 502 22.13 20.45 16.98
C LYS A 502 21.42 19.97 18.25
N GLN A 503 20.75 20.86 18.98
CA GLN A 503 20.06 20.51 20.21
C GLN A 503 18.91 19.52 19.98
N VAL A 504 18.22 19.64 18.84
CA VAL A 504 17.15 18.72 18.45
C VAL A 504 17.73 17.35 18.07
N ALA A 505 18.87 17.34 17.37
CA ALA A 505 19.59 16.12 17.05
C ALA A 505 20.05 15.38 18.32
N GLU A 506 20.66 16.08 19.28
CA GLU A 506 21.11 15.51 20.55
C GLU A 506 19.95 14.93 21.37
N TYR A 507 18.82 15.64 21.43
CA TYR A 507 17.61 15.17 22.11
C TYR A 507 17.14 13.82 21.56
N TRP A 508 16.96 13.70 20.25
CA TRP A 508 16.49 12.44 19.64
C TRP A 508 17.56 11.35 19.66
N HIS A 509 18.83 11.69 19.54
CA HIS A 509 19.92 10.72 19.62
C HIS A 509 19.98 10.06 21.01
N SER A 510 19.61 10.76 22.07
CA SER A 510 19.54 10.20 23.43
C SER A 510 18.62 8.98 23.53
N VAL A 511 17.57 8.90 22.71
CA VAL A 511 16.65 7.75 22.67
C VAL A 511 17.39 6.47 22.26
N VAL A 512 18.29 6.56 21.27
CA VAL A 512 19.12 5.44 20.81
C VAL A 512 20.21 5.12 21.85
N LEU A 513 20.84 6.15 22.43
CA LEU A 513 21.87 5.94 23.46
C LEU A 513 21.34 5.21 24.68
N ILE A 514 20.11 5.50 25.13
CA ILE A 514 19.46 4.77 26.22
C ILE A 514 19.16 3.32 25.82
N ASN A 515 18.77 3.06 24.57
CA ASN A 515 18.54 1.70 24.10
C ASN A 515 19.83 0.87 24.07
N ASP A 516 20.93 1.46 23.59
CA ASP A 516 22.25 0.81 23.59
C ASP A 516 22.77 0.59 25.02
N TYR A 517 22.58 1.57 25.92
CA TYR A 517 22.85 1.43 27.35
C TYR A 517 22.05 0.28 27.99
N GLN A 518 20.75 0.15 27.66
CA GLN A 518 19.89 -0.90 28.20
C GLN A 518 20.37 -2.31 27.82
N LYS A 519 20.81 -2.50 26.57
CA LYS A 519 21.35 -3.79 26.09
C LYS A 519 22.67 -4.10 26.79
N GLN A 520 23.56 -3.10 26.87
CA GLN A 520 24.87 -3.24 27.51
C GLN A 520 24.75 -3.55 29.01
N ARG A 521 23.92 -2.81 29.76
CA ARG A 521 23.74 -3.03 31.21
C ARG A 521 23.16 -4.41 31.51
N PHE A 522 22.36 -4.98 30.61
CA PHE A 522 21.81 -6.33 30.76
C PHE A 522 22.91 -7.38 30.63
N VAL A 523 23.82 -7.23 29.66
CA VAL A 523 25.03 -8.08 29.53
C VAL A 523 25.90 -7.97 30.77
N GLU A 524 26.19 -6.75 31.23
CA GLU A 524 26.96 -6.50 32.44
C GLU A 524 26.32 -7.15 33.67
N ARG A 525 24.99 -7.10 33.78
CA ARG A 525 24.26 -7.75 34.87
C ARG A 525 24.45 -9.27 34.86
N ILE A 526 24.45 -9.91 33.69
CA ILE A 526 24.71 -11.35 33.57
C ILE A 526 26.12 -11.69 34.04
N ILE A 527 27.11 -10.91 33.58
CA ILE A 527 28.52 -11.10 33.95
C ILE A 527 28.71 -10.90 35.45
N ASP A 528 28.21 -9.80 36.00
CA ASP A 528 28.29 -9.47 37.43
C ASP A 528 27.65 -10.57 38.30
N ALA A 529 26.44 -11.00 37.95
CA ALA A 529 25.70 -12.03 38.69
C ALA A 529 26.41 -13.40 38.68
N MET A 530 27.16 -13.69 37.61
CA MET A 530 27.89 -14.93 37.42
C MET A 530 29.37 -14.80 37.80
N PHE A 531 29.66 -14.01 38.83
CA PHE A 531 30.98 -13.87 39.47
C PHE A 531 32.02 -13.15 38.61
N ASN A 532 31.60 -12.17 37.80
CA ASN A 532 32.46 -11.42 36.88
C ASN A 532 33.22 -12.30 35.87
N THR A 533 32.70 -13.49 35.58
CA THR A 533 33.29 -14.37 34.58
C THR A 533 32.26 -15.32 33.98
N ILE A 534 32.11 -15.28 32.66
CA ILE A 534 31.26 -16.23 31.92
C ILE A 534 32.04 -17.05 30.88
N SER A 535 33.37 -16.94 30.86
CA SER A 535 34.24 -17.71 29.99
C SER A 535 33.99 -19.22 30.11
N GLY A 536 33.65 -19.85 28.99
CA GLY A 536 33.34 -21.28 28.90
C GLY A 536 31.99 -21.69 29.47
N LYS A 537 31.26 -20.81 30.17
CA LYS A 537 29.93 -21.13 30.73
C LYS A 537 28.90 -21.22 29.62
N LYS A 538 28.05 -22.24 29.68
CA LYS A 538 26.88 -22.38 28.81
C LYS A 538 25.77 -21.43 29.27
N ILE A 539 25.30 -20.55 28.39
CA ILE A 539 24.14 -19.68 28.60
C ILE A 539 23.08 -20.04 27.56
N ALA A 540 21.90 -20.42 28.04
CA ALA A 540 20.74 -20.66 27.20
C ALA A 540 20.07 -19.32 26.85
N VAL A 541 19.65 -19.16 25.61
CA VAL A 541 18.96 -17.95 25.11
C VAL A 541 17.62 -18.39 24.55
N LEU A 542 16.53 -17.88 25.15
CA LEU A 542 15.17 -18.08 24.66
C LEU A 542 14.71 -16.82 23.94
N GLY A 543 14.49 -16.96 22.64
CA GLY A 543 14.09 -15.88 21.75
C GLY A 543 15.27 -15.21 21.07
N PHE A 544 15.17 -15.05 19.75
CA PHE A 544 16.13 -14.34 18.92
C PHE A 544 15.44 -13.30 18.02
N ALA A 545 14.17 -13.51 17.65
CA ALA A 545 13.37 -12.49 16.97
C ALA A 545 13.28 -11.19 17.78
N PHE A 546 13.10 -10.05 17.12
CA PHE A 546 13.09 -8.76 17.83
C PHE A 546 11.84 -8.58 18.73
N LYS A 547 10.75 -9.27 18.40
CA LYS A 547 9.48 -9.38 19.14
C LYS A 547 8.83 -10.74 18.87
N LYS A 548 7.78 -11.09 19.62
CA LYS A 548 7.00 -12.31 19.36
C LYS A 548 6.22 -12.24 18.04
N ASP A 549 5.78 -13.41 17.58
CA ASP A 549 4.91 -13.62 16.41
C ASP A 549 5.51 -13.22 15.05
N THR A 550 6.84 -13.08 14.98
CA THR A 550 7.60 -12.84 13.72
C THR A 550 8.89 -13.69 13.70
N GLY A 551 9.39 -13.97 12.50
CA GLY A 551 10.72 -14.54 12.28
C GLY A 551 11.79 -13.49 12.02
N ASP A 552 11.46 -12.20 12.13
CA ASP A 552 12.37 -11.10 11.84
C ASP A 552 13.37 -10.84 12.97
N THR A 553 14.64 -10.70 12.58
CA THR A 553 15.80 -10.52 13.47
C THR A 553 16.48 -9.17 13.29
N ARG A 554 15.97 -8.31 12.39
CA ARG A 554 16.56 -7.00 12.10
C ARG A 554 16.59 -6.14 13.36
N GLU A 555 17.78 -5.64 13.70
CA GLU A 555 18.05 -4.88 14.94
C GLU A 555 17.53 -5.56 16.22
N THR A 556 17.49 -6.89 16.26
CA THR A 556 17.06 -7.61 17.48
C THR A 556 18.00 -7.32 18.66
N PRO A 557 17.48 -6.95 19.85
CA PRO A 557 18.30 -6.81 21.06
C PRO A 557 19.04 -8.10 21.41
N ALA A 558 18.48 -9.26 21.03
CA ALA A 558 19.10 -10.54 21.27
C ALA A 558 20.48 -10.67 20.61
N LEU A 559 20.67 -10.04 19.45
CA LEU A 559 21.93 -10.05 18.71
C LEU A 559 23.03 -9.32 19.49
N ASP A 560 22.73 -8.13 20.00
CA ASP A 560 23.67 -7.33 20.78
C ASP A 560 24.04 -8.02 22.09
N VAL A 561 23.04 -8.59 22.79
CA VAL A 561 23.27 -9.37 24.02
C VAL A 561 24.14 -10.59 23.74
N CYS A 562 23.82 -11.37 22.69
CA CYS A 562 24.62 -12.53 22.31
C CYS A 562 26.06 -12.15 21.96
N LYS A 563 26.26 -11.07 21.19
CA LYS A 563 27.60 -10.56 20.86
C LYS A 563 28.36 -10.11 22.11
N GLY A 564 27.70 -9.44 23.06
CA GLY A 564 28.28 -9.07 24.35
C GLY A 564 28.74 -10.27 25.16
N LEU A 565 27.89 -11.30 25.28
CA LEU A 565 28.23 -12.54 26.00
C LEU A 565 29.35 -13.34 25.32
N LEU A 566 29.35 -13.42 23.99
CA LEU A 566 30.43 -14.04 23.21
C LEU A 566 31.74 -13.27 23.36
N GLY A 567 31.68 -11.94 23.51
CA GLY A 567 32.83 -11.09 23.79
C GLY A 567 33.56 -11.45 25.09
N ASP A 568 32.84 -11.98 26.09
CA ASP A 568 33.41 -12.53 27.34
C ASP A 568 33.55 -14.06 27.31
N ASN A 569 33.63 -14.64 26.10
CA ASN A 569 33.92 -16.05 25.83
C ASN A 569 32.88 -17.05 26.39
N ALA A 570 31.61 -16.65 26.49
CA ALA A 570 30.53 -17.57 26.83
C ALA A 570 30.20 -18.54 25.70
N ARG A 571 29.56 -19.67 26.05
CA ARG A 571 29.00 -20.63 25.08
C ARG A 571 27.49 -20.47 25.04
N LEU A 572 26.93 -20.14 23.87
CA LEU A 572 25.50 -19.88 23.72
C LEU A 572 24.74 -21.10 23.20
N SER A 573 23.55 -21.32 23.74
CA SER A 573 22.58 -22.27 23.22
C SER A 573 21.25 -21.56 22.97
N ILE A 574 20.97 -21.29 21.70
CA ILE A 574 19.89 -20.40 21.28
C ILE A 574 18.70 -21.24 20.81
N TYR A 575 17.51 -20.89 21.27
CA TYR A 575 16.24 -21.41 20.81
C TYR A 575 15.31 -20.25 20.46
N ASP A 576 14.75 -20.29 19.24
CA ASP A 576 13.65 -19.42 18.83
C ASP A 576 12.64 -20.25 18.01
N PRO A 577 11.31 -20.08 18.21
CA PRO A 577 10.30 -20.90 17.54
C PRO A 577 10.16 -20.65 16.03
N LYS A 578 10.58 -19.48 15.55
CA LYS A 578 10.34 -19.02 14.17
C LYS A 578 11.60 -18.61 13.42
N VAL A 579 12.66 -18.18 14.11
CA VAL A 579 13.92 -17.81 13.46
C VAL A 579 14.70 -19.05 13.06
N THR A 580 15.13 -19.10 11.79
CA THR A 580 15.91 -20.25 11.29
C THR A 580 17.34 -20.23 11.82
N ARG A 581 17.93 -21.43 11.92
CA ARG A 581 19.33 -21.62 12.29
C ARG A 581 20.28 -20.81 11.41
N GLU A 582 20.05 -20.82 10.10
CA GLU A 582 20.87 -20.14 9.12
C GLU A 582 20.82 -18.62 9.32
N GLN A 583 19.64 -18.07 9.66
CA GLN A 583 19.48 -16.65 9.92
C GLN A 583 20.25 -16.22 11.18
N ILE A 584 20.12 -16.98 12.28
CA ILE A 584 20.86 -16.70 13.53
C ILE A 584 22.38 -16.65 13.30
N PHE A 585 22.94 -17.64 12.61
CA PHE A 585 24.38 -17.65 12.30
C PHE A 585 24.78 -16.51 11.36
N THR A 586 23.93 -16.16 10.40
CA THR A 586 24.17 -15.03 9.50
C THR A 586 24.22 -13.73 10.29
N ASP A 587 23.26 -13.49 11.19
CA ASP A 587 23.18 -12.25 11.96
C ASP A 587 24.37 -12.08 12.92
N LEU A 588 24.77 -13.17 13.58
CA LEU A 588 25.93 -13.18 14.47
C LEU A 588 27.24 -12.87 13.74
N ALA A 589 27.39 -13.32 12.48
CA ALA A 589 28.56 -13.05 11.64
C ALA A 589 28.50 -11.67 10.96
N THR A 590 27.33 -11.05 10.85
CA THR A 590 27.13 -9.80 10.11
C THR A 590 27.54 -8.57 10.95
N PRO A 591 28.35 -7.64 10.40
CA PRO A 591 28.66 -6.37 11.06
C PRO A 591 27.42 -5.49 11.31
N LYS A 592 27.50 -4.58 12.30
CA LYS A 592 26.41 -3.63 12.60
C LYS A 592 26.13 -2.75 11.37
N PHE A 593 24.84 -2.51 11.08
CA PHE A 593 24.34 -1.78 9.90
C PHE A 593 24.54 -2.45 8.53
N GLU A 594 24.95 -3.73 8.46
CA GLU A 594 24.97 -4.46 7.18
C GLU A 594 23.72 -5.33 6.93
N TRP A 595 22.84 -5.47 7.93
CA TRP A 595 21.65 -6.35 7.85
C TRP A 595 20.58 -5.86 6.87
N ASP A 596 20.51 -4.56 6.57
CA ASP A 596 19.54 -3.97 5.63
C ASP A 596 20.08 -3.88 4.19
N HIS A 597 21.35 -4.25 3.97
CA HIS A 597 21.96 -4.28 2.65
C HIS A 597 21.74 -5.64 1.94
N PRO A 598 21.22 -5.65 0.70
CA PRO A 598 21.04 -6.90 -0.05
C PRO A 598 22.39 -7.48 -0.51
N GLY A 599 22.52 -8.81 -0.42
CA GLY A 599 23.54 -9.57 -1.16
C GLY A 599 24.82 -9.95 -0.41
N ARG A 600 24.92 -9.76 0.92
CA ARG A 600 26.07 -10.23 1.71
C ARG A 600 25.62 -11.16 2.84
N LYS A 601 25.66 -12.47 2.59
CA LYS A 601 25.46 -13.49 3.64
C LYS A 601 26.79 -14.12 3.98
N GLN A 602 27.48 -13.58 4.98
CA GLN A 602 28.62 -14.30 5.56
C GLN A 602 28.06 -15.35 6.52
N HIS A 603 28.38 -16.62 6.23
CA HIS A 603 28.08 -17.71 7.14
C HIS A 603 29.38 -18.07 7.85
N GLN A 604 29.47 -17.74 9.13
CA GLN A 604 30.57 -18.23 9.96
C GLN A 604 29.99 -18.96 11.16
N LYS A 605 30.03 -20.29 11.09
CA LYS A 605 29.69 -21.13 12.24
C LYS A 605 30.82 -20.97 13.26
N THR A 606 30.46 -20.70 14.51
CA THR A 606 31.39 -20.67 15.63
C THR A 606 31.08 -21.83 16.57
N ASP A 607 32.12 -22.46 17.13
CA ASP A 607 31.94 -23.57 18.08
C ASP A 607 31.34 -23.11 19.42
N ALA A 608 31.36 -21.80 19.66
CA ALA A 608 30.76 -21.17 20.83
C ALA A 608 29.23 -21.05 20.75
N VAL A 609 28.61 -21.26 19.57
CA VAL A 609 27.16 -21.09 19.39
C VAL A 609 26.50 -22.38 18.90
N SER A 610 25.49 -22.81 19.65
CA SER A 610 24.56 -23.88 19.27
C SER A 610 23.16 -23.31 19.08
N VAL A 611 22.47 -23.73 18.02
CA VAL A 611 21.05 -23.42 17.80
C VAL A 611 20.29 -24.74 17.88
N THR A 612 19.27 -24.78 18.73
CA THR A 612 18.48 -25.97 19.03
C THR A 612 17.03 -25.76 18.60
N THR A 613 16.29 -26.86 18.45
CA THR A 613 14.84 -26.84 18.18
C THR A 613 14.01 -27.22 19.41
N ASP A 614 14.67 -27.50 20.54
CA ASP A 614 14.04 -27.86 21.81
C ASP A 614 14.55 -26.91 22.92
N PRO A 615 13.68 -26.11 23.57
CA PRO A 615 14.07 -25.22 24.66
C PRO A 615 14.70 -25.96 25.85
N TYR A 616 14.33 -27.22 26.10
CA TYR A 616 14.90 -28.02 27.19
C TYR A 616 16.35 -28.42 26.88
N GLU A 617 16.68 -28.72 25.61
CA GLU A 617 18.06 -28.98 25.16
C GLU A 617 18.93 -27.73 25.30
N ALA A 618 18.39 -26.56 24.94
CA ALA A 618 19.07 -25.28 25.12
C ALA A 618 19.50 -25.09 26.59
N CYS A 619 18.61 -25.43 27.53
CA CYS A 619 18.84 -25.25 28.96
C CYS A 619 19.67 -26.35 29.64
N ASN A 620 19.78 -27.55 29.06
CA ASN A 620 20.52 -28.66 29.68
C ASN A 620 21.99 -28.28 29.95
N ASP A 621 22.51 -28.49 31.17
CA ASP A 621 23.84 -28.08 31.61
C ASP A 621 24.15 -26.57 31.46
N ALA A 622 23.14 -25.72 31.26
CA ALA A 622 23.32 -24.28 31.23
C ALA A 622 23.55 -23.74 32.65
N HIS A 623 24.36 -22.69 32.77
CA HIS A 623 24.59 -21.97 34.02
C HIS A 623 23.59 -20.83 34.18
N GLY A 624 23.13 -20.25 33.07
CA GLY A 624 22.12 -19.20 33.05
C GLY A 624 21.19 -19.34 31.86
N LEU A 625 19.98 -18.82 32.02
CA LEU A 625 18.95 -18.72 31.00
C LEU A 625 18.60 -17.24 30.78
N ALA A 626 18.72 -16.74 29.56
CA ALA A 626 18.33 -15.38 29.19
C ALA A 626 17.08 -15.40 28.31
N VAL A 627 16.01 -14.74 28.75
CA VAL A 627 14.78 -14.55 27.96
C VAL A 627 14.86 -13.22 27.25
N LEU A 628 14.99 -13.24 25.92
CA LEU A 628 15.24 -12.04 25.10
C LEU A 628 14.09 -11.68 24.15
N THR A 629 13.11 -12.57 23.99
CA THR A 629 11.89 -12.33 23.21
C THR A 629 10.66 -12.86 23.95
N GLU A 630 9.55 -12.12 23.92
CA GLU A 630 8.34 -12.39 24.70
C GLU A 630 7.39 -13.45 24.10
N TRP A 631 7.92 -14.57 23.61
CA TRP A 631 7.09 -15.66 23.06
C TRP A 631 6.17 -16.26 24.14
N ASP A 632 4.88 -16.38 23.84
CA ASP A 632 3.88 -16.81 24.84
C ASP A 632 4.11 -18.24 25.36
N GLU A 633 4.68 -19.13 24.54
CA GLU A 633 5.01 -20.51 24.94
C GLU A 633 6.00 -20.58 26.12
N PHE A 634 6.90 -19.60 26.27
CA PHE A 634 7.92 -19.59 27.32
C PHE A 634 7.32 -19.49 28.73
N LYS A 635 6.10 -18.93 28.86
CA LYS A 635 5.38 -18.83 30.14
C LYS A 635 4.99 -20.18 30.72
N THR A 636 4.86 -21.20 29.87
CA THR A 636 4.22 -22.49 30.21
C THR A 636 5.20 -23.64 30.31
N TYR A 637 6.50 -23.38 30.14
CA TYR A 637 7.52 -24.42 30.24
C TYR A 637 7.68 -24.98 31.64
N ASP A 638 8.11 -26.25 31.70
CA ASP A 638 8.40 -26.94 32.95
C ASP A 638 9.75 -26.46 33.50
N PHE A 639 9.70 -25.39 34.30
CA PHE A 639 10.89 -24.79 34.90
C PHE A 639 11.52 -25.67 35.99
N GLU A 640 10.79 -26.62 36.59
CA GLU A 640 11.37 -27.56 37.55
C GLU A 640 12.25 -28.58 36.81
N ARG A 641 11.77 -29.09 35.66
CA ARG A 641 12.61 -29.89 34.76
C ARG A 641 13.84 -29.14 34.29
N ILE A 642 13.67 -27.89 33.84
CA ILE A 642 14.80 -27.03 33.43
C ILE A 642 15.80 -26.89 34.58
N TYR A 643 15.33 -26.52 35.77
CA TYR A 643 16.16 -26.34 36.96
C TYR A 643 16.99 -27.59 37.26
N ASN A 644 16.37 -28.77 37.24
CA ASN A 644 17.04 -30.03 37.58
C ASN A 644 18.19 -30.38 36.63
N THR A 645 18.15 -29.89 35.38
CA THR A 645 19.20 -30.12 34.37
C THR A 645 20.26 -29.03 34.28
N MET A 646 20.05 -27.88 34.91
CA MET A 646 21.00 -26.76 34.86
C MET A 646 22.14 -26.91 35.88
N MET A 647 23.27 -26.27 35.61
CA MET A 647 24.37 -26.13 36.59
C MET A 647 23.93 -25.28 37.77
N LYS A 648 24.52 -25.52 38.95
CA LYS A 648 24.19 -24.78 40.19
C LYS A 648 25.34 -23.84 40.60
N PRO A 649 25.04 -22.63 41.09
CA PRO A 649 23.71 -22.02 41.16
C PRO A 649 23.14 -21.71 39.75
N ALA A 650 21.82 -21.91 39.58
CA ALA A 650 21.14 -21.73 38.30
C ALA A 650 20.50 -20.34 38.22
N PHE A 651 20.83 -19.58 37.17
CA PHE A 651 20.35 -18.22 36.98
C PHE A 651 19.27 -18.11 35.90
N ILE A 652 18.30 -17.23 36.12
CA ILE A 652 17.37 -16.76 35.07
C ILE A 652 17.47 -15.24 34.97
N PHE A 653 17.64 -14.75 33.75
CA PHE A 653 17.66 -13.34 33.39
C PHE A 653 16.49 -13.06 32.47
N ASP A 654 15.39 -12.55 33.03
CA ASP A 654 14.20 -12.21 32.27
C ASP A 654 14.28 -10.77 31.76
N GLY A 655 14.70 -10.62 30.50
CA GLY A 655 14.78 -9.33 29.81
C GLY A 655 13.44 -8.81 29.30
N ARG A 656 12.34 -9.55 29.49
CA ARG A 656 11.00 -9.21 28.99
C ARG A 656 9.92 -9.15 30.09
N ASN A 657 10.27 -9.48 31.34
CA ASN A 657 9.33 -9.60 32.46
C ASN A 657 8.11 -10.48 32.12
N LEU A 658 8.40 -11.62 31.50
CA LEU A 658 7.44 -12.56 30.96
C LEU A 658 7.04 -13.64 31.98
N LEU A 659 7.98 -14.04 32.83
CA LEU A 659 7.89 -15.23 33.67
C LEU A 659 7.31 -14.93 35.06
N ASP A 660 6.86 -15.99 35.74
CA ASP A 660 6.47 -15.94 37.16
C ASP A 660 7.71 -16.03 38.05
N HIS A 661 8.27 -14.87 38.38
CA HIS A 661 9.53 -14.78 39.12
C HIS A 661 9.47 -15.36 40.54
N GLU A 662 8.32 -15.31 41.24
CA GLU A 662 8.22 -15.87 42.59
C GLU A 662 8.26 -17.39 42.54
N LYS A 663 7.49 -18.00 41.64
CA LYS A 663 7.53 -19.45 41.42
C LYS A 663 8.93 -19.94 41.02
N LEU A 664 9.66 -19.18 40.21
CA LEU A 664 11.04 -19.52 39.85
C LEU A 664 11.99 -19.49 41.05
N ARG A 665 11.84 -18.51 41.96
CA ARG A 665 12.62 -18.47 43.21
C ARG A 665 12.27 -19.61 44.14
N GLU A 666 10.99 -20.00 44.24
CA GLU A 666 10.55 -21.16 45.02
C GLU A 666 11.19 -22.48 44.54
N ILE A 667 11.35 -22.65 43.22
CA ILE A 667 12.07 -23.79 42.62
C ILE A 667 13.57 -23.76 42.99
N GLY A 668 14.14 -22.57 43.22
CA GLY A 668 15.52 -22.36 43.63
C GLY A 668 16.41 -21.66 42.59
N PHE A 669 15.82 -21.04 41.56
CA PHE A 669 16.57 -20.17 40.66
C PHE A 669 16.96 -18.86 41.33
N ILE A 670 18.10 -18.32 40.92
CA ILE A 670 18.47 -16.94 41.18
C ILE A 670 17.92 -16.10 40.03
N VAL A 671 16.99 -15.20 40.33
CA VAL A 671 16.18 -14.53 39.30
C VAL A 671 16.53 -13.06 39.20
N TYR A 672 17.04 -12.64 38.04
CA TYR A 672 17.07 -11.25 37.63
C TYR A 672 15.85 -10.94 36.76
N ALA A 673 14.97 -10.09 37.29
CA ALA A 673 13.83 -9.54 36.56
C ALA A 673 14.10 -8.06 36.24
N LEU A 674 14.04 -7.71 34.95
CA LEU A 674 14.41 -6.38 34.49
C LEU A 674 13.56 -5.29 35.13
N GLY A 675 14.19 -4.29 35.75
CA GLY A 675 13.49 -3.17 36.36
C GLY A 675 12.76 -3.49 37.67
N LYS A 676 13.04 -4.63 38.30
CA LYS A 676 12.47 -5.03 39.60
C LYS A 676 13.51 -5.01 40.72
N PRO A 677 13.10 -5.12 41.99
CA PRO A 677 14.05 -5.28 43.10
C PRO A 677 14.99 -6.46 42.83
N LEU A 678 16.30 -6.20 42.96
CA LEU A 678 17.32 -7.22 42.69
C LEU A 678 17.22 -8.37 43.70
N ASP A 679 17.40 -9.59 43.21
CA ASP A 679 17.57 -10.77 44.06
C ASP A 679 18.70 -10.54 45.07
N PRO A 680 18.53 -10.89 46.36
CA PRO A 680 19.58 -10.71 47.37
C PRO A 680 20.92 -11.32 46.98
N PHE A 681 20.94 -12.39 46.17
CA PHE A 681 22.18 -12.99 45.68
C PHE A 681 22.92 -12.09 44.68
N ILE A 682 22.20 -11.33 43.85
CA ILE A 682 22.76 -10.47 42.79
C ILE A 682 23.05 -9.05 43.29
N GLN A 683 22.45 -8.65 44.42
CA GLN A 683 22.77 -7.38 45.06
C GLN A 683 24.27 -7.33 45.35
N LYS A 684 24.94 -6.28 44.89
CA LYS A 684 26.35 -6.06 45.24
C LYS A 684 26.41 -5.91 46.76
N ALA A 685 27.14 -6.81 47.41
CA ALA A 685 27.46 -6.70 48.84
C ALA A 685 28.45 -5.55 49.04
N TYR A 686 27.99 -4.31 48.88
CA TYR A 686 28.70 -3.11 49.30
C TYR A 686 27.73 -2.20 50.03
N SER A 687 27.88 -2.26 51.36
CA SER A 687 27.75 -1.17 52.32
C SER A 687 28.41 0.12 51.85
#